data_AF-A0A6P9DXU6-F1
#
_entry.id   AF-A0A6P9DXU6-F1
#
_cell.length_a   1.000
_cell.length_b   1.000
_cell.length_c   1.000
_cell.angle_alpha   90.00
_cell.angle_beta   90.00
_cell.angle_gamma   90.00
#
_symmetry.space_group_name_H-M   'P 1'
#
loop_
_entity.id
_entity.type
_entity.pdbx_description
1 polymer ?
#
loop_
_entity_poly.entity_id
_entity_poly.type
_entity_poly.pdbx_seq_one_letter_code
_entity_poly.pdbx_strand_id
1 'polypeptide(L)'
;MTWHLYQHVSSLDHWVKSGRENHKLSSALMVEQLHFWKVCIHYGYCASYFSDIFPTLCLWLNPPTIEKLVQKSVLCEFVSISKEAYLVLAALARRLPNLFSQEHAGDNTEIWSWSCVGPMVDLAIKWIALKSDPHISKLFEWQKGTESDSVFHDISVTPLLWVYSAVLRMLCRVLERVIPEDSDNLHGSVGLVPWLPEFVPKVGLEIVKNGFLSFSGSSAYPTGGGSFIEELCHLRQQSNYETSLASVCCLHGVVQVVVNIDKLIRLAKSAVHSPSQEYSVSREAKILENGILKGSMVELRNLLNTFMKLAASEWHIIQSIEIFGRGGPAPGLGVGWGASGGGFWSAAALLGQIDAGFLINLLENFQFVSSTGTPMVGEMTLSMQRINSVLGVCLTAGPRDRYIFEKALNILLQVHVLKFLDFCIQRFLHLNKRFKPSAYKEEDLLVFSKTLASHFRNRWLSIKVKSKDMVRNSSSGNQTFKKGSVALDTIYEDLDTSNNKTYQECTSLVIERAHQRLPLPMHWFLSPISTICDGKYAGLQIDQTQNLVQDPHDLLKTVKAGLFFNLGIEAMSTFKSSDAPSPVQWVPLVWKLHSLSVILLVGMGMLEEEKSRDVYEALQDIYGQLLDQSRTGISADLSLENNVDLLSESRNKDNAKFLMFQSEIHESYSTFIETLVEQFSAISYGDSIFGRQVAVYLHRHVEAPTRLAAWNILTNACVLDLLPPLEKCIGKAEGYLEPIEDNYDILEAYAKSWSSGALDRAAALGSVAYTLVIHHLSSFIFHSHAVDQLLLRNKLVKSLLRDYSRKQHHEGMMMNRIRYNKPSASQMSDQNGGSPLERSSVDKKMEVLTQACEGNSTLLTEVGKLKSSL
;
A
#
# COMPACT_ATOMS: atom_id res chain seq x y z
N MET A 1 -18.06 34.31 -26.94
CA MET A 1 -17.16 33.13 -26.89
C MET A 1 -17.79 31.84 -27.43
N THR A 2 -19.12 31.70 -27.53
CA THR A 2 -19.81 30.46 -27.96
C THR A 2 -20.35 30.51 -29.39
N TRP A 3 -19.94 31.49 -30.22
CA TRP A 3 -20.52 31.73 -31.55
C TRP A 3 -20.52 30.51 -32.47
N HIS A 4 -19.46 29.68 -32.42
CA HIS A 4 -19.36 28.47 -33.24
C HIS A 4 -20.34 27.36 -32.80
N LEU A 5 -20.77 27.33 -31.53
CA LEU A 5 -21.84 26.45 -31.06
C LEU A 5 -23.24 26.89 -31.50
N TYR A 6 -23.43 28.19 -31.78
CA TYR A 6 -24.68 28.74 -32.28
C TYR A 6 -24.79 28.72 -33.82
N GLN A 7 -23.68 28.47 -34.52
CA GLN A 7 -23.68 28.30 -35.97
C GLN A 7 -24.32 26.96 -36.35
N HIS A 8 -25.58 27.02 -36.79
CA HIS A 8 -26.33 25.84 -37.20
C HIS A 8 -25.73 25.24 -38.48
N VAL A 9 -25.01 24.14 -38.33
CA VAL A 9 -24.56 23.32 -39.47
C VAL A 9 -25.76 22.47 -39.91
N SER A 10 -26.33 22.80 -41.07
CA SER A 10 -27.59 22.20 -41.56
C SER A 10 -27.48 20.71 -41.90
N SER A 11 -26.29 20.19 -42.21
CA SER A 11 -26.05 18.76 -42.42
C SER A 11 -24.57 18.39 -42.33
N LEU A 12 -24.31 17.11 -42.05
CA LEU A 12 -22.97 16.53 -42.09
C LEU A 12 -22.32 16.71 -43.47
N ASP A 13 -23.09 16.62 -44.56
CA ASP A 13 -22.59 16.81 -45.92
C ASP A 13 -22.18 18.25 -46.22
N HIS A 14 -22.88 19.24 -45.64
CA HIS A 14 -22.49 20.63 -45.72
C HIS A 14 -21.22 20.92 -44.91
N TRP A 15 -21.09 20.29 -43.74
CA TRP A 15 -19.85 20.33 -42.98
C TRP A 15 -18.71 19.82 -43.83
N VAL A 16 -18.71 18.55 -44.24
CA VAL A 16 -17.54 17.92 -44.86
C VAL A 16 -17.02 18.63 -46.12
N LYS A 17 -17.85 19.42 -46.82
CA LYS A 17 -17.46 20.24 -47.98
C LYS A 17 -16.55 21.45 -47.67
N SER A 18 -16.34 21.85 -46.42
CA SER A 18 -15.63 23.09 -46.04
C SER A 18 -14.08 23.02 -46.00
N GLY A 19 -13.48 21.87 -46.33
CA GLY A 19 -12.02 21.68 -46.44
C GLY A 19 -11.33 21.21 -45.15
N ARG A 20 -10.28 20.37 -45.28
CA ARG A 20 -9.65 19.62 -44.16
C ARG A 20 -9.05 20.48 -43.04
N GLU A 21 -8.41 21.59 -43.37
CA GLU A 21 -7.79 22.47 -42.36
C GLU A 21 -8.85 23.27 -41.57
N ASN A 22 -9.90 23.71 -42.26
CA ASN A 22 -11.04 24.37 -41.63
C ASN A 22 -11.77 23.41 -40.66
N HIS A 23 -11.86 22.13 -41.00
CA HIS A 23 -12.41 21.10 -40.10
C HIS A 23 -11.67 21.01 -38.79
N LYS A 24 -10.34 20.87 -38.83
CA LYS A 24 -9.50 20.73 -37.64
C LYS A 24 -9.59 21.94 -36.72
N LEU A 25 -9.50 23.15 -37.29
CA LEU A 25 -9.53 24.37 -36.51
C LEU A 25 -10.93 24.64 -35.93
N SER A 26 -11.97 24.45 -36.74
CA SER A 26 -13.37 24.59 -36.28
C SER A 26 -13.72 23.56 -35.23
N SER A 27 -13.32 22.29 -35.39
CA SER A 27 -13.59 21.25 -34.41
C SER A 27 -12.84 21.48 -33.10
N ALA A 28 -11.58 21.90 -33.16
CA ALA A 28 -10.80 22.24 -31.96
C ALA A 28 -11.44 23.40 -31.19
N LEU A 29 -11.86 24.47 -31.89
CA LEU A 29 -12.56 25.60 -31.27
C LEU A 29 -13.90 25.18 -30.64
N MET A 30 -14.67 24.32 -31.31
CA MET A 30 -15.92 23.79 -30.75
C MET A 30 -15.67 22.94 -29.51
N VAL A 31 -14.65 22.07 -29.52
CA VAL A 31 -14.26 21.28 -28.34
C VAL A 31 -13.89 22.19 -27.16
N GLU A 32 -13.10 23.24 -27.38
CA GLU A 32 -12.74 24.19 -26.31
C GLU A 32 -13.95 24.98 -25.79
N GLN A 33 -14.92 25.32 -26.66
CA GLN A 33 -16.17 25.95 -26.23
C GLN A 33 -17.03 25.02 -25.38
N LEU A 34 -17.12 23.74 -25.74
CA LEU A 34 -17.82 22.73 -24.96
C LEU A 34 -17.09 22.46 -23.63
N HIS A 35 -15.75 22.42 -23.63
CA HIS A 35 -14.93 22.34 -22.41
C HIS A 35 -15.23 23.48 -21.45
N PHE A 36 -15.23 24.71 -21.94
CA PHE A 36 -15.56 25.89 -21.14
C PHE A 36 -16.98 25.77 -20.56
N TRP A 37 -17.96 25.39 -21.38
CA TRP A 37 -19.34 25.23 -20.92
C TRP A 37 -19.48 24.13 -19.86
N LYS A 38 -18.81 22.98 -20.04
CA LYS A 38 -18.75 21.89 -19.06
C LYS A 38 -18.24 22.40 -17.70
N VAL A 39 -17.21 23.24 -17.69
CA VAL A 39 -16.67 23.86 -16.47
C VAL A 39 -17.70 24.81 -15.85
N CYS A 40 -18.36 25.65 -16.64
CA CYS A 40 -19.43 26.53 -16.15
C CYS A 40 -20.58 25.75 -15.49
N ILE A 41 -21.05 24.67 -16.12
CA ILE A 41 -22.09 23.77 -15.57
C ILE A 41 -21.61 23.12 -14.27
N HIS A 42 -20.33 22.74 -14.20
CA HIS A 42 -19.76 22.19 -12.98
C HIS A 42 -19.82 23.17 -11.80
N TYR A 43 -19.72 24.48 -12.05
CA TYR A 43 -19.92 25.52 -11.03
C TYR A 43 -21.38 25.97 -10.86
N GLY A 44 -22.33 25.43 -11.62
CA GLY A 44 -23.76 25.68 -11.46
C GLY A 44 -24.30 26.83 -12.32
N TYR A 45 -23.55 27.22 -13.35
CA TYR A 45 -23.92 28.27 -14.29
C TYR A 45 -24.21 27.70 -15.67
N CYS A 46 -25.00 28.43 -16.46
CA CYS A 46 -25.22 28.17 -17.89
C CYS A 46 -25.95 26.86 -18.21
N ALA A 47 -26.72 26.28 -17.28
CA ALA A 47 -27.57 25.13 -17.55
C ALA A 47 -28.82 25.55 -18.36
N SER A 48 -29.28 26.80 -18.17
CA SER A 48 -30.42 27.39 -18.88
C SER A 48 -30.23 27.47 -20.41
N TYR A 49 -29.01 27.72 -20.89
CA TYR A 49 -28.68 27.80 -22.32
C TYR A 49 -28.77 26.47 -23.09
N PHE A 50 -29.01 25.35 -22.40
CA PHE A 50 -29.11 24.05 -23.05
C PHE A 50 -30.21 24.00 -24.11
N SER A 51 -31.39 24.59 -23.84
CA SER A 51 -32.51 24.60 -24.79
C SER A 51 -32.16 25.22 -26.14
N ASP A 52 -31.33 26.26 -26.11
CA ASP A 52 -30.98 27.06 -27.27
C ASP A 52 -29.89 26.38 -28.11
N ILE A 53 -29.02 25.61 -27.45
CA ILE A 53 -27.86 24.94 -28.06
C ILE A 53 -28.19 23.49 -28.48
N PHE A 54 -29.20 22.86 -27.87
CA PHE A 54 -29.56 21.46 -28.11
C PHE A 54 -29.82 21.11 -29.58
N PRO A 55 -30.58 21.91 -30.38
CA PRO A 55 -30.78 21.60 -31.80
C PRO A 55 -29.47 21.48 -32.59
N THR A 56 -28.50 22.34 -32.28
CA THR A 56 -27.17 22.33 -32.92
C THR A 56 -26.31 21.16 -32.42
N LEU A 57 -26.48 20.74 -31.16
CA LEU A 57 -25.80 19.57 -30.61
C LEU A 57 -26.30 18.24 -31.18
N CYS A 58 -27.58 18.14 -31.56
CA CYS A 58 -28.17 16.92 -32.08
C CYS A 58 -27.40 16.32 -33.28
N LEU A 59 -26.79 17.16 -34.12
CA LEU A 59 -25.94 16.70 -35.22
C LEU A 59 -24.74 15.89 -34.72
N TRP A 60 -24.11 16.34 -33.63
CA TRP A 60 -22.91 15.75 -33.05
C TRP A 60 -23.23 14.60 -32.08
N LEU A 61 -24.43 14.58 -31.52
CA LEU A 61 -24.91 13.52 -30.64
C LEU A 61 -25.44 12.31 -31.42
N ASN A 62 -25.87 12.48 -32.67
CA ASN A 62 -26.36 11.36 -33.47
C ASN A 62 -25.20 10.60 -34.13
N PRO A 63 -25.15 9.26 -34.06
CA PRO A 63 -24.08 8.50 -34.71
C PRO A 63 -24.08 8.69 -36.23
N PRO A 64 -22.93 9.00 -36.85
CA PRO A 64 -22.81 9.24 -38.28
C PRO A 64 -22.62 7.93 -39.05
N THR A 65 -22.75 7.98 -40.38
CA THR A 65 -22.26 6.88 -41.25
C THR A 65 -20.73 6.90 -41.30
N ILE A 66 -20.09 5.95 -40.60
CA ILE A 66 -18.64 5.97 -40.34
C ILE A 66 -17.82 5.85 -41.63
N GLU A 67 -18.27 5.06 -42.60
CA GLU A 67 -17.59 4.92 -43.90
C GLU A 67 -17.36 6.27 -44.60
N LYS A 68 -18.37 7.15 -44.58
CA LYS A 68 -18.30 8.47 -45.21
C LYS A 68 -17.28 9.39 -44.52
N LEU A 69 -17.11 9.26 -43.21
CA LEU A 69 -16.16 10.05 -42.42
C LEU A 69 -14.73 9.53 -42.58
N VAL A 70 -14.57 8.21 -42.70
CA VAL A 70 -13.29 7.55 -42.96
C VAL A 70 -12.78 7.93 -44.35
N GLN A 71 -13.60 7.81 -45.39
CA GLN A 71 -13.25 8.19 -46.77
C GLN A 71 -12.81 9.65 -46.90
N LYS A 72 -13.32 10.53 -46.02
CA LYS A 72 -13.04 11.97 -46.01
C LYS A 72 -12.01 12.39 -44.96
N SER A 73 -11.44 11.44 -44.22
CA SER A 73 -10.44 11.65 -43.15
C SER A 73 -10.82 12.73 -42.12
N VAL A 74 -12.09 12.75 -41.70
CA VAL A 74 -12.67 13.71 -40.72
C VAL A 74 -13.26 13.02 -39.48
N LEU A 75 -13.03 11.71 -39.33
CA LEU A 75 -13.57 10.90 -38.24
C LEU A 75 -13.09 11.41 -36.87
N CYS A 76 -11.80 11.73 -36.73
CA CYS A 76 -11.23 12.17 -35.46
C CYS A 76 -11.85 13.49 -34.98
N GLU A 77 -12.07 14.43 -35.89
CA GLU A 77 -12.65 15.74 -35.64
C GLU A 77 -14.10 15.62 -35.21
N PHE A 78 -14.92 14.82 -35.92
CA PHE A 78 -16.32 14.58 -35.57
C PHE A 78 -16.44 13.92 -34.19
N VAL A 79 -15.68 12.83 -33.97
CA VAL A 79 -15.71 12.03 -32.76
C VAL A 79 -15.20 12.82 -31.54
N SER A 80 -14.26 13.74 -31.74
CA SER A 80 -13.81 14.66 -30.68
C SER A 80 -14.92 15.62 -30.22
N ILE A 81 -15.71 16.15 -31.16
CA ILE A 81 -16.87 17.00 -30.83
C ILE A 81 -17.96 16.16 -30.14
N SER A 82 -18.29 14.98 -30.67
CA SER A 82 -19.27 14.07 -30.09
C SER A 82 -18.89 13.66 -28.66
N LYS A 83 -17.63 13.31 -28.42
CA LYS A 83 -17.09 12.97 -27.10
C LYS A 83 -17.35 14.10 -26.11
N GLU A 84 -16.92 15.31 -26.45
CA GLU A 84 -17.04 16.44 -25.53
C GLU A 84 -18.50 16.87 -25.35
N ALA A 85 -19.33 16.78 -26.38
CA ALA A 85 -20.78 16.99 -26.28
C ALA A 85 -21.40 16.04 -25.24
N TYR A 86 -21.13 14.73 -25.31
CA TYR A 86 -21.61 13.77 -24.30
C TYR A 86 -21.05 14.04 -22.90
N LEU A 87 -19.82 14.55 -22.77
CA LEU A 87 -19.27 14.96 -21.47
C LEU A 87 -19.98 16.19 -20.89
N VAL A 88 -20.39 17.13 -21.73
CA VAL A 88 -21.29 18.24 -21.33
C VAL A 88 -22.64 17.69 -20.87
N LEU A 89 -23.23 16.73 -21.60
CA LEU A 89 -24.48 16.09 -21.18
C LEU A 89 -24.34 15.35 -19.85
N ALA A 90 -23.20 14.70 -19.61
CA ALA A 90 -22.91 14.07 -18.32
C ALA A 90 -22.77 15.09 -17.18
N ALA A 91 -22.20 16.27 -17.45
CA ALA A 91 -22.12 17.36 -16.48
C ALA A 91 -23.50 17.96 -16.17
N LEU A 92 -24.37 18.10 -17.18
CA LEU A 92 -25.77 18.51 -17.00
C LEU A 92 -26.57 17.46 -16.22
N ALA A 93 -26.39 16.16 -16.52
CA ALA A 93 -27.05 15.07 -15.80
C ALA A 93 -26.74 15.08 -14.29
N ARG A 94 -25.53 15.48 -13.89
CA ARG A 94 -25.17 15.68 -12.48
C ARG A 94 -25.95 16.82 -11.80
N ARG A 95 -26.64 17.67 -12.54
CA ARG A 95 -27.46 18.77 -12.01
C ARG A 95 -28.96 18.43 -12.03
N LEU A 96 -29.36 17.23 -12.46
CA LEU A 96 -30.76 16.79 -12.39
C LEU A 96 -31.17 16.65 -10.92
N PRO A 97 -32.38 17.08 -10.54
CA PRO A 97 -32.93 16.73 -9.23
C PRO A 97 -33.14 15.21 -9.16
N ASN A 98 -33.07 14.62 -7.96
CA ASN A 98 -33.41 13.21 -7.78
C ASN A 98 -34.87 13.00 -8.24
N LEU A 99 -35.11 12.00 -9.09
CA LEU A 99 -36.43 11.78 -9.71
C LEU A 99 -37.55 11.56 -8.68
N PHE A 100 -37.21 10.99 -7.52
CA PHE A 100 -38.19 10.61 -6.49
C PHE A 100 -38.14 11.48 -5.23
N SER A 101 -37.28 12.51 -5.17
CA SER A 101 -37.22 13.44 -4.04
C SER A 101 -38.02 14.71 -4.32
N GLN A 102 -38.70 15.22 -3.29
CA GLN A 102 -39.48 16.47 -3.30
C GLN A 102 -38.70 17.69 -2.76
N GLU A 103 -37.36 17.64 -2.71
CA GLU A 103 -36.59 18.81 -2.28
C GLU A 103 -36.55 19.91 -3.35
N HIS A 104 -37.15 21.05 -3.03
CA HIS A 104 -36.93 22.32 -3.73
C HIS A 104 -35.54 22.87 -3.35
N ALA A 105 -34.63 22.93 -4.31
CA ALA A 105 -33.28 23.48 -4.08
C ALA A 105 -33.33 25.00 -3.86
N GLY A 106 -32.46 25.49 -2.98
CA GLY A 106 -32.34 26.91 -2.61
C GLY A 106 -32.03 27.86 -3.78
N ASP A 107 -32.45 29.10 -3.62
CA ASP A 107 -32.72 30.16 -4.61
C ASP A 107 -31.61 30.57 -5.62
N ASN A 108 -30.41 29.97 -5.66
CA ASN A 108 -29.28 30.55 -6.41
C ASN A 108 -28.54 29.63 -7.41
N THR A 109 -29.03 28.43 -7.73
CA THR A 109 -28.39 27.55 -8.73
C THR A 109 -29.34 27.09 -9.83
N GLU A 110 -28.94 27.24 -11.10
CA GLU A 110 -29.72 26.77 -12.25
C GLU A 110 -29.81 25.22 -12.24
N ILE A 111 -31.03 24.68 -12.30
CA ILE A 111 -31.31 23.23 -12.29
C ILE A 111 -31.69 22.78 -13.70
N TRP A 112 -31.25 21.58 -14.09
CA TRP A 112 -31.61 20.99 -15.37
C TRP A 112 -32.89 20.14 -15.29
N SER A 113 -33.70 20.12 -16.35
CA SER A 113 -35.04 19.49 -16.35
C SER A 113 -35.05 18.07 -16.91
N TRP A 114 -35.82 17.18 -16.28
CA TRP A 114 -36.07 15.81 -16.72
C TRP A 114 -36.75 15.71 -18.11
N SER A 115 -37.42 16.77 -18.58
CA SER A 115 -38.06 16.79 -19.91
C SER A 115 -37.07 16.65 -21.07
N CYS A 116 -35.80 17.03 -20.85
CA CYS A 116 -34.75 16.98 -21.86
C CYS A 116 -34.05 15.61 -21.93
N VAL A 117 -34.19 14.77 -20.90
CA VAL A 117 -33.38 13.55 -20.73
C VAL A 117 -33.76 12.46 -21.72
N GLY A 118 -35.05 12.26 -22.00
CA GLY A 118 -35.56 11.21 -22.88
C GLY A 118 -34.90 11.20 -24.27
N PRO A 119 -34.99 12.29 -25.06
CA PRO A 119 -34.37 12.39 -26.38
C PRO A 119 -32.85 12.14 -26.38
N MET A 120 -32.16 12.51 -25.30
CA MET A 120 -30.72 12.36 -25.19
C MET A 120 -30.31 10.92 -24.88
N VAL A 121 -31.11 10.23 -24.05
CA VAL A 121 -30.95 8.79 -23.83
C VAL A 121 -31.23 8.02 -25.11
N ASP A 122 -32.23 8.42 -25.90
CA ASP A 122 -32.51 7.79 -27.21
C ASP A 122 -31.33 7.95 -28.19
N LEU A 123 -30.69 9.13 -28.22
CA LEU A 123 -29.48 9.34 -29.02
C LEU A 123 -28.29 8.52 -28.51
N ALA A 124 -28.10 8.44 -27.19
CA ALA A 124 -27.07 7.59 -26.56
C ALA A 124 -27.27 6.10 -26.89
N ILE A 125 -28.52 5.62 -26.88
CA ILE A 125 -28.86 4.24 -27.24
C ILE A 125 -28.47 3.93 -28.69
N LYS A 126 -28.63 4.88 -29.63
CA LYS A 126 -28.17 4.69 -31.01
C LYS A 126 -26.66 4.46 -31.10
N TRP A 127 -25.86 5.12 -30.26
CA TRP A 127 -24.42 4.84 -30.19
C TRP A 127 -24.12 3.44 -29.65
N ILE A 128 -24.85 2.97 -28.65
CA ILE A 128 -24.73 1.58 -28.15
C ILE A 128 -25.04 0.59 -29.27
N ALA A 129 -26.13 0.82 -30.02
CA ALA A 129 -26.54 -0.03 -31.14
C ALA A 129 -25.54 -0.04 -32.30
N LEU A 130 -24.80 1.07 -32.50
CA LEU A 130 -23.77 1.18 -33.54
C LEU A 130 -22.64 0.16 -33.37
N LYS A 131 -22.41 -0.40 -32.17
CA LYS A 131 -21.36 -1.41 -31.97
C LYS A 131 -21.60 -2.69 -32.78
N SER A 132 -22.86 -3.03 -33.03
CA SER A 132 -23.26 -4.19 -33.82
C SER A 132 -23.25 -3.92 -35.33
N ASP A 133 -22.89 -2.70 -35.76
CA ASP A 133 -22.65 -2.41 -37.17
C ASP A 133 -21.45 -3.24 -37.68
N PRO A 134 -21.59 -3.96 -38.81
CA PRO A 134 -20.52 -4.81 -39.34
C PRO A 134 -19.21 -4.06 -39.60
N HIS A 135 -19.24 -2.78 -39.96
CA HIS A 135 -18.05 -1.98 -40.24
C HIS A 135 -17.32 -1.62 -38.94
N ILE A 136 -18.06 -1.37 -37.86
CA ILE A 136 -17.49 -1.13 -36.54
C ILE A 136 -16.97 -2.41 -35.91
N SER A 137 -17.70 -3.52 -36.03
CA SER A 137 -17.21 -4.82 -35.54
C SER A 137 -15.89 -5.19 -36.22
N LYS A 138 -15.81 -5.06 -37.55
CA LYS A 138 -14.57 -5.26 -38.30
C LYS A 138 -13.47 -4.32 -37.82
N LEU A 139 -13.73 -3.02 -37.64
CA LEU A 139 -12.70 -2.08 -37.17
C LEU A 139 -12.05 -2.51 -35.84
N PHE A 140 -12.82 -3.08 -34.92
CA PHE A 140 -12.31 -3.62 -33.66
C PHE A 140 -11.59 -4.97 -33.84
N GLU A 141 -12.13 -5.89 -34.64
CA GLU A 141 -11.50 -7.20 -34.93
C GLU A 141 -10.14 -7.07 -35.60
N TRP A 142 -9.94 -6.04 -36.42
CA TRP A 142 -8.69 -5.80 -37.13
C TRP A 142 -7.51 -5.45 -36.23
N GLN A 143 -7.76 -4.82 -35.08
CA GLN A 143 -6.70 -4.57 -34.09
C GLN A 143 -6.20 -5.85 -33.40
N LYS A 144 -6.86 -7.00 -33.59
CA LYS A 144 -6.41 -8.32 -33.13
C LYS A 144 -5.43 -9.00 -34.11
N GLY A 145 -5.08 -8.37 -35.24
CA GLY A 145 -4.04 -8.86 -36.15
C GLY A 145 -4.48 -9.95 -37.13
N THR A 146 -5.80 -10.11 -37.37
CA THR A 146 -6.32 -11.14 -38.27
C THR A 146 -6.93 -10.51 -39.52
N GLU A 147 -6.32 -10.80 -40.68
CA GLU A 147 -6.73 -10.51 -42.06
C GLU A 147 -6.29 -9.20 -42.75
N SER A 148 -6.00 -9.35 -44.05
CA SER A 148 -5.26 -8.43 -44.93
C SER A 148 -6.19 -7.76 -45.97
N ASP A 149 -6.94 -6.74 -45.57
CA ASP A 149 -7.62 -5.85 -46.52
C ASP A 149 -7.03 -4.42 -46.42
N SER A 150 -7.05 -3.66 -47.50
CA SER A 150 -6.15 -2.49 -47.67
C SER A 150 -6.68 -1.12 -47.17
N VAL A 151 -7.93 -1.04 -46.69
CA VAL A 151 -8.62 0.26 -46.48
C VAL A 151 -8.48 0.83 -45.06
N PHE A 152 -8.19 0.02 -44.04
CA PHE A 152 -8.23 0.43 -42.62
C PHE A 152 -6.86 0.50 -41.92
N HIS A 153 -5.76 0.41 -42.68
CA HIS A 153 -4.41 0.15 -42.15
C HIS A 153 -3.85 1.25 -41.21
N ASP A 154 -4.44 2.46 -41.19
CA ASP A 154 -3.97 3.62 -40.42
C ASP A 154 -5.01 4.20 -39.41
N ILE A 155 -6.16 3.54 -39.20
CA ILE A 155 -7.25 4.12 -38.40
C ILE A 155 -7.21 3.60 -36.97
N SER A 156 -6.96 4.52 -36.03
CA SER A 156 -7.03 4.22 -34.61
C SER A 156 -8.48 4.11 -34.11
N VAL A 157 -8.77 3.10 -33.28
CA VAL A 157 -10.05 2.94 -32.57
C VAL A 157 -10.18 3.86 -31.35
N THR A 158 -9.08 4.45 -30.88
CA THR A 158 -9.02 5.27 -29.66
C THR A 158 -10.07 6.39 -29.63
N PRO A 159 -10.30 7.16 -30.73
CA PRO A 159 -11.31 8.21 -30.72
C PRO A 159 -12.72 7.65 -30.45
N LEU A 160 -13.08 6.53 -31.09
CA LEU A 160 -14.40 5.90 -30.91
C LEU A 160 -14.59 5.40 -29.49
N LEU A 161 -13.56 4.79 -28.89
CA LEU A 161 -13.58 4.38 -27.48
C LEU A 161 -13.86 5.55 -26.54
N TRP A 162 -13.31 6.73 -26.81
CA TRP A 162 -13.60 7.93 -26.03
C TRP A 162 -15.06 8.37 -26.14
N VAL A 163 -15.70 8.23 -27.30
CA VAL A 163 -17.14 8.51 -27.45
C VAL A 163 -17.96 7.48 -26.69
N TYR A 164 -17.68 6.18 -26.84
CA TYR A 164 -18.37 5.15 -26.07
C TYR A 164 -18.25 5.38 -24.56
N SER A 165 -17.05 5.71 -24.06
CA SER A 165 -16.85 6.06 -22.66
C SER A 165 -17.66 7.29 -22.24
N ALA A 166 -17.72 8.35 -23.06
CA ALA A 166 -18.51 9.55 -22.77
C ALA A 166 -20.03 9.27 -22.75
N VAL A 167 -20.53 8.48 -23.71
CA VAL A 167 -21.93 8.03 -23.78
C VAL A 167 -22.32 7.23 -22.54
N LEU A 168 -21.51 6.23 -22.18
CA LEU A 168 -21.75 5.39 -21.00
C LEU A 168 -21.68 6.21 -19.71
N ARG A 169 -20.75 7.17 -19.62
CA ARG A 169 -20.64 8.09 -18.49
C ARG A 169 -21.88 8.96 -18.35
N MET A 170 -22.41 9.50 -19.46
CA MET A 170 -23.65 10.28 -19.46
C MET A 170 -24.82 9.43 -18.97
N LEU A 171 -24.99 8.21 -19.52
CA LEU A 171 -26.04 7.29 -19.09
C LEU A 171 -25.93 6.92 -17.62
N CYS A 172 -24.71 6.66 -17.13
CA CYS A 172 -24.46 6.40 -15.71
C CYS A 172 -24.94 7.55 -14.83
N ARG A 173 -24.62 8.81 -15.18
CA ARG A 173 -25.04 9.99 -14.40
C ARG A 173 -26.55 10.20 -14.41
N VAL A 174 -27.23 9.88 -15.51
CA VAL A 174 -28.69 9.89 -15.55
C VAL A 174 -29.26 8.83 -14.62
N LEU A 175 -28.75 7.59 -14.67
CA LEU A 175 -29.21 6.48 -13.84
C LEU A 175 -28.97 6.72 -12.34
N GLU A 176 -27.82 7.29 -11.97
CA GLU A 176 -27.51 7.68 -10.57
C GLU A 176 -28.58 8.59 -9.97
N ARG A 177 -29.15 9.51 -10.78
CA ARG A 177 -30.19 10.46 -10.35
C ARG A 177 -31.59 9.87 -10.26
N VAL A 178 -31.77 8.64 -10.73
CA VAL A 178 -33.00 7.85 -10.54
C VAL A 178 -32.94 7.05 -9.23
N ILE A 179 -31.74 6.78 -8.69
CA ILE A 179 -31.58 6.01 -7.46
C ILE A 179 -31.92 6.91 -6.25
N PRO A 180 -32.78 6.48 -5.30
CA PRO A 180 -33.09 7.26 -4.09
C PRO A 180 -31.85 7.46 -3.20
N GLU A 181 -31.68 8.65 -2.61
CA GLU A 181 -30.49 9.04 -1.83
C GLU A 181 -30.33 8.31 -0.47
N ASP A 182 -31.41 7.76 0.11
CA ASP A 182 -31.40 7.11 1.44
C ASP A 182 -31.11 5.59 1.42
N SER A 183 -30.49 5.04 0.36
CA SER A 183 -30.31 3.58 0.29
C SER A 183 -29.30 2.99 1.27
N ASP A 184 -28.41 3.82 1.86
CA ASP A 184 -27.21 3.30 2.53
C ASP A 184 -27.17 3.50 4.06
N ASN A 185 -28.12 4.22 4.70
CA ASN A 185 -28.02 4.61 6.12
C ASN A 185 -29.20 4.28 7.05
N LEU A 186 -30.21 3.49 6.66
CA LEU A 186 -31.19 2.96 7.63
C LEU A 186 -31.36 1.44 7.48
N HIS A 187 -30.90 0.71 8.50
CA HIS A 187 -31.45 -0.60 8.82
C HIS A 187 -32.96 -0.46 9.07
N GLY A 188 -33.79 -0.70 8.06
CA GLY A 188 -35.23 -0.94 8.26
C GLY A 188 -36.16 -0.56 7.12
N SER A 189 -35.85 0.43 6.27
CA SER A 189 -36.69 0.79 5.13
C SER A 189 -35.85 0.88 3.86
N VAL A 190 -35.91 -0.17 3.03
CA VAL A 190 -35.37 -0.11 1.66
C VAL A 190 -36.11 1.02 0.94
N GLY A 191 -35.39 2.04 0.48
CA GLY A 191 -35.96 3.09 -0.36
C GLY A 191 -36.47 2.47 -1.66
N LEU A 192 -37.75 2.11 -1.69
CA LEU A 192 -38.40 1.48 -2.83
C LEU A 192 -38.59 2.50 -3.96
N VAL A 193 -38.35 2.07 -5.20
CA VAL A 193 -38.66 2.88 -6.38
C VAL A 193 -40.13 2.64 -6.76
N PRO A 194 -40.99 3.67 -6.77
CA PRO A 194 -42.44 3.50 -6.97
C PRO A 194 -42.80 3.05 -8.39
N TRP A 195 -42.00 3.44 -9.39
CA TRP A 195 -42.11 2.99 -10.78
C TRP A 195 -40.77 3.16 -11.50
N LEU A 196 -40.49 2.32 -12.48
CA LEU A 196 -39.24 2.36 -13.25
C LEU A 196 -39.44 3.16 -14.55
N PRO A 197 -38.60 4.18 -14.85
CA PRO A 197 -38.67 4.89 -16.12
C PRO A 197 -38.40 3.99 -17.31
N GLU A 198 -39.17 4.15 -18.40
CA GLU A 198 -39.09 3.28 -19.58
C GLU A 198 -37.70 3.21 -20.21
N PHE A 199 -36.89 4.26 -20.09
CA PHE A 199 -35.56 4.28 -20.67
C PHE A 199 -34.59 3.35 -19.94
N VAL A 200 -34.80 3.03 -18.65
CA VAL A 200 -33.91 2.15 -17.88
C VAL A 200 -33.86 0.73 -18.46
N PRO A 201 -35.01 0.03 -18.65
CA PRO A 201 -34.98 -1.28 -19.29
C PRO A 201 -34.61 -1.19 -20.78
N LYS A 202 -34.93 -0.10 -21.50
CA LYS A 202 -34.49 0.09 -22.89
C LYS A 202 -32.97 0.09 -23.01
N VAL A 203 -32.26 0.85 -22.17
CA VAL A 203 -30.78 0.85 -22.15
C VAL A 203 -30.23 -0.53 -21.81
N GLY A 204 -30.79 -1.21 -20.80
CA GLY A 204 -30.36 -2.56 -20.41
C GLY A 204 -30.52 -3.59 -21.53
N LEU A 205 -31.66 -3.58 -22.23
CA LEU A 205 -31.92 -4.45 -23.36
C LEU A 205 -30.92 -4.22 -24.51
N GLU A 206 -30.59 -2.96 -24.82
CA GLU A 206 -29.66 -2.65 -25.90
C GLU A 206 -28.22 -3.05 -25.55
N ILE A 207 -27.79 -2.95 -24.29
CA ILE A 207 -26.48 -3.49 -23.87
C ILE A 207 -26.42 -5.02 -24.08
N VAL A 208 -27.50 -5.74 -23.72
CA VAL A 208 -27.56 -7.20 -23.87
C VAL A 208 -27.61 -7.62 -25.36
N LYS A 209 -28.42 -6.94 -26.18
CA LYS A 209 -28.58 -7.25 -27.61
C LYS A 209 -27.31 -7.02 -28.41
N ASN A 210 -26.56 -5.96 -28.12
CA ASN A 210 -25.40 -5.55 -28.91
C ASN A 210 -24.09 -6.22 -28.45
N GLY A 211 -24.17 -7.32 -27.69
CA GLY A 211 -23.00 -8.17 -27.37
C GLY A 211 -21.95 -7.52 -26.48
N PHE A 212 -22.35 -6.56 -25.63
CA PHE A 212 -21.39 -5.92 -24.71
C PHE A 212 -20.84 -6.91 -23.68
N LEU A 213 -21.67 -7.89 -23.28
CA LEU A 213 -21.38 -8.94 -22.32
C LEU A 213 -21.73 -10.31 -22.92
N SER A 214 -21.01 -11.32 -22.48
CA SER A 214 -21.28 -12.73 -22.74
C SER A 214 -22.14 -13.33 -21.61
N PHE A 215 -23.08 -14.19 -21.98
CA PHE A 215 -24.01 -14.83 -21.04
C PHE A 215 -23.97 -16.35 -21.21
N SER A 216 -23.81 -17.07 -20.10
CA SER A 216 -23.77 -18.54 -20.09
C SER A 216 -25.06 -19.13 -20.68
N GLY A 217 -24.92 -20.00 -21.70
CA GLY A 217 -26.04 -20.62 -22.42
C GLY A 217 -26.20 -20.17 -23.89
N SER A 218 -25.25 -19.41 -24.44
CA SER A 218 -25.21 -19.12 -25.89
C SER A 218 -24.65 -20.31 -26.69
N SER A 219 -25.50 -21.27 -27.05
CA SER A 219 -25.16 -22.38 -27.96
C SER A 219 -25.62 -22.16 -29.41
N ALA A 220 -25.95 -20.93 -29.81
CA ALA A 220 -26.34 -20.61 -31.18
C ALA A 220 -25.24 -19.80 -31.88
N TYR A 221 -24.42 -20.52 -32.65
CA TYR A 221 -23.46 -20.07 -33.67
C TYR A 221 -22.30 -19.14 -33.21
N PRO A 222 -21.04 -19.61 -33.25
CA PRO A 222 -19.88 -18.75 -33.06
C PRO A 222 -19.67 -17.95 -34.36
N THR A 223 -20.27 -16.77 -34.45
CA THR A 223 -19.82 -15.79 -35.46
C THR A 223 -18.63 -15.05 -34.88
N GLY A 224 -17.48 -15.74 -34.80
CA GLY A 224 -16.10 -15.19 -34.77
C GLY A 224 -15.64 -14.14 -33.75
N GLY A 225 -16.51 -13.41 -33.05
CA GLY A 225 -16.13 -12.28 -32.20
C GLY A 225 -16.45 -12.54 -30.73
N GLY A 226 -15.46 -12.33 -29.85
CA GLY A 226 -15.66 -12.25 -28.40
C GLY A 226 -16.58 -11.08 -28.01
N SER A 227 -16.92 -10.97 -26.73
CA SER A 227 -17.73 -9.84 -26.22
C SER A 227 -16.97 -8.51 -26.33
N PHE A 228 -17.70 -7.39 -26.21
CA PHE A 228 -17.03 -6.08 -26.17
C PHE A 228 -16.13 -5.90 -24.95
N ILE A 229 -16.48 -6.43 -23.78
CA ILE A 229 -15.60 -6.37 -22.60
C ILE A 229 -14.29 -7.14 -22.84
N GLU A 230 -14.35 -8.32 -23.48
CA GLU A 230 -13.17 -9.09 -23.84
C GLU A 230 -12.27 -8.30 -24.81
N GLU A 231 -12.86 -7.63 -25.80
CA GLU A 231 -12.15 -6.72 -26.71
C GLU A 231 -11.44 -5.60 -25.96
N LEU A 232 -12.14 -4.90 -25.07
CA LEU A 232 -11.58 -3.81 -24.28
C LEU A 232 -10.44 -4.28 -23.36
N CYS A 233 -10.53 -5.50 -22.83
CA CYS A 233 -9.46 -6.10 -22.04
C CYS A 233 -8.22 -6.38 -22.90
N HIS A 234 -8.41 -6.92 -24.10
CA HIS A 234 -7.33 -7.15 -25.05
C HIS A 234 -6.62 -5.85 -25.41
N LEU A 235 -7.39 -4.80 -25.72
CA LEU A 235 -6.85 -3.47 -26.02
C LEU A 235 -6.06 -2.89 -24.84
N ARG A 236 -6.52 -3.08 -23.59
CA ARG A 236 -5.79 -2.62 -22.40
C ARG A 236 -4.41 -3.29 -22.24
N GLN A 237 -4.27 -4.56 -22.64
CA GLN A 237 -3.03 -5.31 -22.47
C GLN A 237 -2.01 -5.09 -23.58
N GLN A 238 -2.47 -4.85 -24.82
CA GLN A 238 -1.60 -4.86 -26.00
C GLN A 238 -1.42 -3.49 -26.68
N SER A 239 -2.19 -2.48 -26.29
CA SER A 239 -2.19 -1.18 -26.98
C SER A 239 -1.31 -0.13 -26.31
N ASN A 240 -1.17 1.03 -26.98
CA ASN A 240 -0.53 2.21 -26.40
C ASN A 240 -1.31 2.76 -25.18
N TYR A 241 -0.66 3.61 -24.38
CA TYR A 241 -1.26 4.19 -23.18
C TYR A 241 -2.60 4.89 -23.42
N GLU A 242 -2.76 5.61 -24.54
CA GLU A 242 -4.00 6.34 -24.84
C GLU A 242 -5.19 5.39 -25.11
N THR A 243 -4.97 4.34 -25.90
CA THR A 243 -5.99 3.32 -26.17
C THR A 243 -6.29 2.55 -24.89
N SER A 244 -5.28 2.19 -24.11
CA SER A 244 -5.46 1.52 -22.82
C SER A 244 -6.30 2.36 -21.84
N LEU A 245 -6.04 3.67 -21.74
CA LEU A 245 -6.85 4.59 -20.94
C LEU A 245 -8.30 4.64 -21.43
N ALA A 246 -8.51 4.80 -22.74
CA ALA A 246 -9.85 4.86 -23.33
C ALA A 246 -10.62 3.54 -23.10
N SER A 247 -9.94 2.39 -23.22
CA SER A 247 -10.50 1.06 -22.98
C SER A 247 -10.96 0.89 -21.54
N VAL A 248 -10.14 1.26 -20.55
CA VAL A 248 -10.51 1.13 -19.12
C VAL A 248 -11.62 2.10 -18.76
N CYS A 249 -11.60 3.33 -19.28
CA CYS A 249 -12.70 4.29 -19.10
C CYS A 249 -14.02 3.78 -19.70
N CYS A 250 -13.96 3.02 -20.80
CA CYS A 250 -15.12 2.37 -21.41
C CYS A 250 -15.60 1.20 -20.54
N LEU A 251 -14.70 0.30 -20.12
CA LEU A 251 -15.01 -0.82 -19.21
C LEU A 251 -15.69 -0.33 -17.93
N HIS A 252 -15.13 0.70 -17.30
CA HIS A 252 -15.69 1.33 -16.11
C HIS A 252 -17.10 1.86 -16.37
N GLY A 253 -17.31 2.55 -17.50
CA GLY A 253 -18.64 3.02 -17.91
C GLY A 253 -19.65 1.90 -18.12
N VAL A 254 -19.29 0.81 -18.82
CA VAL A 254 -20.16 -0.34 -19.06
C VAL A 254 -20.59 -0.97 -17.74
N VAL A 255 -19.63 -1.27 -16.86
CA VAL A 255 -19.89 -1.91 -15.57
C VAL A 255 -20.79 -1.02 -14.69
N GLN A 256 -20.53 0.29 -14.60
CA GLN A 256 -21.36 1.19 -13.79
C GLN A 256 -22.80 1.30 -14.29
N VAL A 257 -23.00 1.40 -15.60
CA VAL A 257 -24.35 1.42 -16.20
C VAL A 257 -25.09 0.13 -15.87
N VAL A 258 -24.43 -1.02 -16.04
CA VAL A 258 -25.00 -2.35 -15.73
C VAL A 258 -25.35 -2.49 -14.24
N VAL A 259 -24.45 -2.08 -13.34
CA VAL A 259 -24.67 -2.10 -11.88
C VAL A 259 -25.89 -1.24 -11.50
N ASN A 260 -25.99 -0.03 -12.04
CA ASN A 260 -27.10 0.87 -11.74
C ASN A 260 -28.43 0.36 -12.28
N ILE A 261 -28.44 -0.23 -13.49
CA ILE A 261 -29.65 -0.87 -14.06
C ILE A 261 -30.10 -2.03 -13.18
N ASP A 262 -29.19 -2.94 -12.79
CA ASP A 262 -29.52 -4.06 -11.91
C ASP A 262 -30.01 -3.58 -10.53
N LYS A 263 -29.42 -2.53 -9.96
CA LYS A 263 -29.87 -1.91 -8.69
C LYS A 263 -31.30 -1.38 -8.83
N LEU A 264 -31.59 -0.61 -9.88
CA LEU A 264 -32.92 -0.03 -10.12
C LEU A 264 -33.99 -1.10 -10.38
N ILE A 265 -33.69 -2.13 -11.18
CA ILE A 265 -34.61 -3.25 -11.44
C ILE A 265 -34.90 -4.00 -10.14
N ARG A 266 -33.88 -4.23 -9.30
CA ARG A 266 -34.05 -4.88 -8.00
C ARG A 266 -34.95 -4.06 -7.06
N LEU A 267 -34.71 -2.75 -6.97
CA LEU A 267 -35.51 -1.83 -6.14
C LEU A 267 -36.98 -1.77 -6.60
N ALA A 268 -37.22 -1.81 -7.91
CA ALA A 268 -38.57 -1.85 -8.48
C ALA A 268 -39.27 -3.19 -8.19
N LYS A 269 -38.56 -4.31 -8.28
CA LYS A 269 -39.11 -5.64 -7.97
C LYS A 269 -39.51 -5.81 -6.50
N SER A 270 -38.72 -5.26 -5.57
CA SER A 270 -39.08 -5.29 -4.15
C SER A 270 -40.32 -4.46 -3.79
N ALA A 271 -40.72 -3.51 -4.66
CA ALA A 271 -41.90 -2.67 -4.46
C ALA A 271 -43.21 -3.33 -4.94
N VAL A 272 -43.12 -4.27 -5.89
CA VAL A 272 -44.28 -4.91 -6.52
C VAL A 272 -44.41 -6.35 -6.03
N HIS A 273 -45.14 -6.57 -4.93
CA HIS A 273 -45.58 -7.91 -4.53
C HIS A 273 -46.82 -8.31 -5.33
N SER A 274 -46.61 -8.85 -6.55
CA SER A 274 -47.63 -9.62 -7.27
C SER A 274 -46.95 -10.60 -8.23
N PRO A 275 -47.36 -11.87 -8.30
CA PRO A 275 -46.80 -12.83 -9.24
C PRO A 275 -47.27 -12.47 -10.65
N SER A 276 -46.36 -11.98 -11.49
CA SER A 276 -46.66 -11.71 -12.90
C SER A 276 -46.80 -13.02 -13.67
N GLN A 277 -47.97 -13.23 -14.28
CA GLN A 277 -48.26 -14.31 -15.22
C GLN A 277 -47.19 -14.42 -16.31
N GLU A 278 -46.75 -15.66 -16.59
CA GLU A 278 -45.81 -16.01 -17.65
C GLU A 278 -46.35 -15.62 -19.04
N TYR A 279 -46.03 -14.41 -19.49
CA TYR A 279 -45.99 -14.10 -20.93
C TYR A 279 -44.64 -14.53 -21.51
N SER A 280 -44.59 -14.84 -22.80
CA SER A 280 -43.36 -15.27 -23.49
C SER A 280 -42.35 -14.10 -23.61
N VAL A 281 -41.61 -13.84 -22.54
CA VAL A 281 -40.56 -12.82 -22.48
C VAL A 281 -39.37 -13.26 -23.35
N SER A 282 -38.84 -12.36 -24.21
CA SER A 282 -37.65 -12.63 -25.01
C SER A 282 -36.45 -13.01 -24.14
N ARG A 283 -35.47 -13.73 -24.69
CA ARG A 283 -34.29 -14.21 -23.94
C ARG A 283 -33.55 -13.05 -23.27
N GLU A 284 -33.39 -11.93 -23.96
CA GLU A 284 -32.70 -10.73 -23.50
C GLU A 284 -33.46 -10.08 -22.33
N ALA A 285 -34.79 -10.07 -22.40
CA ALA A 285 -35.62 -9.55 -21.32
C ALA A 285 -35.60 -10.49 -20.09
N LYS A 286 -35.47 -11.81 -20.26
CA LYS A 286 -35.21 -12.75 -19.15
C LYS A 286 -33.84 -12.54 -18.50
N ILE A 287 -32.80 -12.22 -19.29
CA ILE A 287 -31.47 -11.89 -18.76
C ILE A 287 -31.53 -10.60 -17.94
N LEU A 288 -32.17 -9.55 -18.49
CA LEU A 288 -32.37 -8.28 -17.79
C LEU A 288 -33.17 -8.45 -16.50
N GLU A 289 -34.21 -9.29 -16.53
CA GLU A 289 -35.05 -9.59 -15.38
C GLU A 289 -34.27 -10.31 -14.26
N ASN A 290 -33.41 -11.26 -14.62
CA ASN A 290 -32.61 -12.03 -13.66
C ASN A 290 -31.38 -11.27 -13.14
N GLY A 291 -31.08 -10.10 -13.70
CA GLY A 291 -29.90 -9.28 -13.42
C GLY A 291 -28.78 -9.58 -14.41
N ILE A 292 -28.34 -8.54 -15.11
CA ILE A 292 -27.28 -8.61 -16.11
C ILE A 292 -25.98 -9.11 -15.46
N LEU A 293 -25.63 -8.59 -14.26
CA LEU A 293 -24.40 -8.99 -13.54
C LEU A 293 -24.37 -10.48 -13.25
N LYS A 294 -25.51 -11.05 -12.83
CA LYS A 294 -25.63 -12.48 -12.50
C LYS A 294 -25.43 -13.34 -13.75
N GLY A 295 -25.96 -12.89 -14.89
CA GLY A 295 -25.83 -13.58 -16.17
C GLY A 295 -24.40 -13.59 -16.74
N SER A 296 -23.60 -12.56 -16.45
CA SER A 296 -22.24 -12.38 -16.98
C SER A 296 -21.12 -12.59 -15.94
N MET A 297 -21.41 -13.29 -14.84
CA MET A 297 -20.47 -13.48 -13.72
C MET A 297 -19.13 -14.11 -14.13
N VAL A 298 -19.14 -15.03 -15.09
CA VAL A 298 -17.91 -15.73 -15.53
C VAL A 298 -16.94 -14.75 -16.17
N GLU A 299 -17.45 -13.91 -17.06
CA GLU A 299 -16.66 -12.89 -17.74
C GLU A 299 -16.20 -11.78 -16.80
N LEU A 300 -17.08 -11.31 -15.91
CA LEU A 300 -16.72 -10.31 -14.90
C LEU A 300 -15.68 -10.85 -13.91
N ARG A 301 -15.66 -12.16 -13.63
CA ARG A 301 -14.60 -12.80 -12.83
C ARG A 301 -13.27 -12.84 -13.58
N ASN A 302 -13.28 -13.10 -14.88
CA ASN A 302 -12.07 -13.02 -15.70
C ASN A 302 -11.52 -11.59 -15.74
N LEU A 303 -12.39 -10.61 -15.94
CA LEU A 303 -12.07 -9.19 -15.87
C LEU A 303 -11.45 -8.81 -14.52
N LEU A 304 -12.06 -9.23 -13.42
CA LEU A 304 -11.54 -9.01 -12.07
C LEU A 304 -10.14 -9.61 -11.91
N ASN A 305 -9.92 -10.85 -12.35
CA ASN A 305 -8.61 -11.51 -12.28
C ASN A 305 -7.55 -10.76 -13.10
N THR A 306 -7.90 -10.26 -14.28
CA THR A 306 -6.99 -9.47 -15.12
C THR A 306 -6.57 -8.18 -14.42
N PHE A 307 -7.51 -7.41 -13.88
CA PHE A 307 -7.19 -6.16 -13.19
C PHE A 307 -6.49 -6.36 -11.85
N MET A 308 -6.74 -7.46 -11.13
CA MET A 308 -5.93 -7.83 -9.96
C MET A 308 -4.47 -8.06 -10.33
N LYS A 309 -4.19 -8.74 -11.45
CA LYS A 309 -2.81 -8.92 -11.95
C LYS A 309 -2.17 -7.60 -12.37
N LEU A 310 -2.91 -6.74 -13.08
CA LEU A 310 -2.43 -5.41 -13.47
C LEU A 310 -2.10 -4.56 -12.24
N ALA A 311 -3.02 -4.45 -11.29
CA ALA A 311 -2.79 -3.71 -10.05
C ALA A 311 -1.56 -4.23 -9.30
N ALA A 312 -1.41 -5.55 -9.17
CA ALA A 312 -0.24 -6.15 -8.54
C ALA A 312 1.09 -5.88 -9.28
N SER A 313 1.03 -5.60 -10.58
CA SER A 313 2.19 -5.22 -11.37
C SER A 313 2.45 -3.72 -11.43
N GLU A 314 1.49 -2.83 -11.16
CA GLU A 314 1.65 -1.39 -11.47
C GLU A 314 1.95 -0.50 -10.25
N TRP A 315 1.68 -0.97 -9.02
CA TRP A 315 1.85 -0.15 -7.82
C TRP A 315 3.31 0.31 -7.58
N HIS A 316 4.30 -0.43 -8.06
CA HIS A 316 5.72 -0.07 -7.91
C HIS A 316 6.09 1.19 -8.73
N ILE A 317 5.40 1.45 -9.84
CA ILE A 317 5.66 2.61 -10.71
C ILE A 317 5.40 3.89 -9.92
N ILE A 318 4.31 3.94 -9.16
CA ILE A 318 3.91 5.11 -8.38
C ILE A 318 4.82 5.32 -7.17
N GLN A 319 5.30 4.24 -6.56
CA GLN A 319 6.20 4.28 -5.41
C GLN A 319 7.65 4.64 -5.77
N SER A 320 8.01 4.54 -7.05
CA SER A 320 9.30 5.01 -7.57
C SER A 320 9.37 6.53 -7.78
N ILE A 321 8.24 7.24 -7.62
CA ILE A 321 8.15 8.68 -7.80
C ILE A 321 8.66 9.37 -6.53
N GLU A 322 9.68 10.22 -6.66
CA GLU A 322 10.19 11.00 -5.53
C GLU A 322 9.07 11.84 -4.87
N ILE A 323 8.92 11.66 -3.58
CA ILE A 323 8.04 12.45 -2.72
C ILE A 323 8.92 13.49 -2.03
N PHE A 324 8.57 14.77 -2.11
CA PHE A 324 9.30 15.80 -1.35
C PHE A 324 9.14 15.55 0.15
N GLY A 325 10.19 15.79 0.94
CA GLY A 325 10.17 15.70 2.41
C GLY A 325 9.14 16.60 3.12
N ARG A 326 8.38 17.43 2.38
CA ARG A 326 7.21 18.17 2.88
C ARG A 326 5.88 17.42 2.71
N GLY A 327 5.92 16.18 2.21
CA GLY A 327 4.81 15.22 2.26
C GLY A 327 3.84 15.32 1.09
N GLY A 328 4.32 15.50 -0.14
CA GLY A 328 3.50 15.46 -1.34
C GLY A 328 4.34 15.39 -2.62
N PRO A 329 3.75 14.93 -3.74
CA PRO A 329 4.47 14.87 -5.01
C PRO A 329 4.86 16.29 -5.47
N ALA A 330 6.08 16.44 -5.95
CA ALA A 330 6.65 17.66 -6.53
C ALA A 330 5.67 18.47 -7.40
N PRO A 331 5.19 19.65 -6.97
CA PRO A 331 4.41 20.52 -7.84
C PRO A 331 5.32 21.07 -8.95
N GLY A 332 4.96 20.86 -10.22
CA GLY A 332 5.57 21.57 -11.35
C GLY A 332 6.63 20.84 -12.18
N LEU A 333 7.00 19.58 -11.88
CA LEU A 333 7.91 18.80 -12.73
C LEU A 333 7.12 17.80 -13.58
N GLY A 334 6.58 18.31 -14.70
CA GLY A 334 5.87 17.53 -15.72
C GLY A 334 6.72 16.56 -16.53
N VAL A 335 8.00 16.37 -16.17
CA VAL A 335 8.89 15.37 -16.75
C VAL A 335 9.74 14.84 -15.60
N GLY A 336 9.61 13.56 -15.28
CA GLY A 336 10.26 12.96 -14.11
C GLY A 336 11.78 12.93 -14.27
N TRP A 337 12.48 13.84 -13.61
CA TRP A 337 13.92 13.68 -13.40
C TRP A 337 14.08 12.67 -12.25
N GLY A 338 14.30 11.39 -12.58
CA GLY A 338 14.71 10.36 -11.60
C GLY A 338 13.94 9.03 -11.63
N ALA A 339 12.68 8.99 -12.08
CA ALA A 339 11.86 7.76 -12.06
C ALA A 339 11.79 7.08 -13.43
N SER A 340 11.99 5.76 -13.49
CA SER A 340 12.01 4.96 -14.73
C SER A 340 10.69 4.95 -15.51
N GLY A 341 9.57 5.35 -14.89
CA GLY A 341 8.23 5.45 -15.49
C GLY A 341 7.71 6.88 -15.71
N GLY A 342 8.56 7.90 -15.56
CA GLY A 342 8.16 9.31 -15.57
C GLY A 342 7.55 9.80 -14.25
N GLY A 343 7.28 11.09 -14.15
CA GLY A 343 6.71 11.70 -12.94
C GLY A 343 5.23 11.35 -12.74
N PHE A 344 4.62 11.90 -11.69
CA PHE A 344 3.21 11.66 -11.33
C PHE A 344 2.17 11.96 -12.45
N TRP A 345 2.54 12.77 -13.45
CA TRP A 345 1.69 13.08 -14.61
C TRP A 345 1.97 12.18 -15.82
N SER A 346 2.81 11.14 -15.69
CA SER A 346 3.09 10.23 -16.78
C SER A 346 1.84 9.42 -17.15
N ALA A 347 1.78 9.00 -18.42
CA ALA A 347 0.68 8.17 -18.90
C ALA A 347 0.60 6.84 -18.15
N ALA A 348 1.75 6.31 -17.67
CA ALA A 348 1.82 5.10 -16.85
C ALA A 348 1.18 5.29 -15.47
N ALA A 349 1.51 6.38 -14.76
CA ALA A 349 0.94 6.69 -13.45
C ALA A 349 -0.58 6.95 -13.54
N LEU A 350 -1.02 7.69 -14.56
CA LEU A 350 -2.45 7.95 -14.81
C LEU A 350 -3.20 6.64 -15.11
N LEU A 351 -2.61 5.77 -15.92
CA LEU A 351 -3.22 4.49 -16.26
C LEU A 351 -3.35 3.58 -15.04
N GLY A 352 -2.31 3.49 -14.21
CA GLY A 352 -2.38 2.74 -12.95
C GLY A 352 -3.44 3.26 -11.98
N GLN A 353 -3.66 4.58 -11.91
CA GLN A 353 -4.73 5.18 -11.10
C GLN A 353 -6.13 4.84 -11.61
N ILE A 354 -6.33 4.89 -12.93
CA ILE A 354 -7.62 4.55 -13.54
C ILE A 354 -7.91 3.06 -13.38
N ASP A 355 -6.91 2.20 -13.56
CA ASP A 355 -7.02 0.75 -13.33
C ASP A 355 -7.35 0.44 -11.86
N ALA A 356 -6.70 1.12 -10.92
CA ALA A 356 -6.98 1.00 -9.50
C ALA A 356 -8.40 1.42 -9.14
N GLY A 357 -8.87 2.55 -9.68
CA GLY A 357 -10.25 3.01 -9.51
C GLY A 357 -11.27 2.04 -10.08
N PHE A 358 -11.01 1.47 -11.26
CA PHE A 358 -11.86 0.45 -11.86
C PHE A 358 -11.89 -0.84 -11.03
N LEU A 359 -10.74 -1.31 -10.56
CA LEU A 359 -10.63 -2.52 -9.75
C LEU A 359 -11.41 -2.40 -8.43
N ILE A 360 -11.32 -1.26 -7.75
CA ILE A 360 -12.08 -1.02 -6.51
C ILE A 360 -13.58 -1.04 -6.76
N ASN A 361 -14.04 -0.44 -7.86
CA ASN A 361 -15.45 -0.49 -8.25
C ASN A 361 -15.90 -1.93 -8.52
N LEU A 362 -15.08 -2.76 -9.17
CA LEU A 362 -15.39 -4.19 -9.34
C LEU A 362 -15.48 -4.91 -7.98
N LEU A 363 -14.47 -4.75 -7.12
CA LEU A 363 -14.40 -5.45 -5.83
C LEU A 363 -15.55 -5.10 -4.88
N GLU A 364 -16.00 -3.85 -4.89
CA GLU A 364 -17.17 -3.42 -4.11
C GLU A 364 -18.45 -4.14 -4.52
N ASN A 365 -18.64 -4.34 -5.83
CA ASN A 365 -19.81 -5.04 -6.37
C ASN A 365 -19.71 -6.57 -6.21
N PHE A 366 -18.49 -7.13 -6.25
CA PHE A 366 -18.23 -8.56 -6.06
C PHE A 366 -17.77 -8.85 -4.62
N GLN A 367 -18.71 -8.78 -3.68
CA GLN A 367 -18.47 -9.04 -2.26
C GLN A 367 -17.67 -10.34 -2.02
N PHE A 368 -16.96 -10.39 -0.89
CA PHE A 368 -16.36 -11.62 -0.39
C PHE A 368 -17.47 -12.63 -0.11
N VAL A 369 -17.42 -13.79 -0.77
CA VAL A 369 -18.39 -14.86 -0.51
C VAL A 369 -18.15 -15.36 0.91
N SER A 370 -19.13 -15.15 1.78
CA SER A 370 -19.18 -15.72 3.13
C SER A 370 -19.39 -17.24 3.01
N SER A 371 -18.32 -18.02 2.94
CA SER A 371 -18.41 -19.46 3.21
C SER A 371 -18.38 -19.65 4.73
N THR A 372 -19.48 -20.15 5.30
CA THR A 372 -19.56 -20.54 6.71
C THR A 372 -18.70 -21.77 7.06
N GLY A 373 -18.04 -22.38 6.06
CA GLY A 373 -17.11 -23.50 6.22
C GLY A 373 -15.64 -23.11 6.03
N THR A 374 -14.74 -24.06 6.31
CA THR A 374 -13.30 -23.90 6.05
C THR A 374 -13.07 -23.63 4.55
N PRO A 375 -12.42 -22.50 4.18
CA PRO A 375 -12.27 -22.13 2.78
C PRO A 375 -11.44 -23.17 2.04
N MET A 376 -11.87 -23.55 0.84
CA MET A 376 -11.07 -24.41 -0.04
C MET A 376 -9.78 -23.68 -0.47
N VAL A 377 -8.72 -24.42 -0.83
CA VAL A 377 -7.41 -23.85 -1.22
C VAL A 377 -7.54 -22.79 -2.34
N GLY A 378 -8.45 -23.01 -3.30
CA GLY A 378 -8.73 -22.05 -4.37
C GLY A 378 -9.42 -20.76 -3.88
N GLU A 379 -10.32 -20.85 -2.90
CA GLU A 379 -11.00 -19.69 -2.30
C GLU A 379 -10.05 -18.85 -1.44
N MET A 380 -9.13 -19.53 -0.74
CA MET A 380 -8.06 -18.89 0.02
C MET A 380 -7.14 -18.09 -0.90
N THR A 381 -6.71 -18.68 -2.02
CA THR A 381 -5.86 -18.01 -3.01
C THR A 381 -6.53 -16.78 -3.61
N LEU A 382 -7.82 -16.87 -3.96
CA LEU A 382 -8.58 -15.74 -4.49
C LEU A 382 -8.73 -14.62 -3.44
N SER A 383 -9.01 -14.97 -2.19
CA SER A 383 -9.15 -14.00 -1.10
C SER A 383 -7.84 -13.26 -0.82
N MET A 384 -6.71 -13.98 -0.85
CA MET A 384 -5.37 -13.39 -0.75
C MET A 384 -5.07 -12.42 -1.88
N GLN A 385 -5.36 -12.82 -3.12
CA GLN A 385 -5.17 -11.96 -4.29
C GLN A 385 -6.03 -10.70 -4.19
N ARG A 386 -7.28 -10.79 -3.73
CA ARG A 386 -8.14 -9.62 -3.51
C ARG A 386 -7.53 -8.68 -2.48
N ILE A 387 -7.13 -9.17 -1.30
CA ILE A 387 -6.56 -8.33 -0.24
C ILE A 387 -5.26 -7.67 -0.72
N ASN A 388 -4.33 -8.41 -1.32
CA ASN A 388 -3.10 -7.86 -1.89
C ASN A 388 -3.39 -6.81 -2.97
N SER A 389 -4.40 -7.03 -3.81
CA SER A 389 -4.79 -6.07 -4.85
C SER A 389 -5.35 -4.79 -4.24
N VAL A 390 -6.19 -4.87 -3.20
CA VAL A 390 -6.71 -3.69 -2.51
C VAL A 390 -5.58 -2.91 -1.82
N LEU A 391 -4.62 -3.60 -1.20
CA LEU A 391 -3.41 -2.96 -0.65
C LEU A 391 -2.60 -2.26 -1.74
N GLY A 392 -2.45 -2.88 -2.92
CA GLY A 392 -1.81 -2.27 -4.09
C GLY A 392 -2.58 -1.05 -4.61
N VAL A 393 -3.91 -1.07 -4.58
CA VAL A 393 -4.74 0.10 -4.91
C VAL A 393 -4.50 1.25 -3.94
N CYS A 394 -4.39 0.99 -2.63
CA CYS A 394 -4.06 2.02 -1.66
C CYS A 394 -2.72 2.74 -1.97
N LEU A 395 -1.74 2.02 -2.53
CA LEU A 395 -0.43 2.55 -2.91
C LEU A 395 -0.42 3.30 -4.25
N THR A 396 -1.42 3.07 -5.11
CA THR A 396 -1.57 3.71 -6.42
C THR A 396 -2.47 4.95 -6.37
N ALA A 397 -3.34 5.05 -5.36
CA ALA A 397 -4.26 6.17 -5.19
C ALA A 397 -3.51 7.52 -5.15
N GLY A 398 -3.91 8.43 -6.04
CA GLY A 398 -3.36 9.77 -6.11
C GLY A 398 -3.98 10.78 -5.15
N PRO A 399 -3.46 12.02 -5.11
CA PRO A 399 -4.03 13.19 -4.43
C PRO A 399 -5.56 13.34 -4.59
N ARG A 400 -6.08 13.07 -5.79
CA ARG A 400 -7.51 13.22 -6.13
C ARG A 400 -8.38 12.03 -5.73
N ASP A 401 -7.74 10.94 -5.34
CA ASP A 401 -8.36 9.62 -5.23
C ASP A 401 -8.71 9.26 -3.79
N ARG A 402 -8.95 10.27 -2.94
CA ARG A 402 -9.39 10.09 -1.55
C ARG A 402 -10.55 9.10 -1.43
N TYR A 403 -11.52 9.20 -2.34
CA TYR A 403 -12.67 8.30 -2.41
C TYR A 403 -12.28 6.83 -2.73
N ILE A 404 -11.29 6.62 -3.60
CA ILE A 404 -10.80 5.28 -3.93
C ILE A 404 -10.17 4.65 -2.69
N PHE A 405 -9.34 5.40 -1.96
CA PHE A 405 -8.78 4.92 -0.70
C PHE A 405 -9.84 4.64 0.36
N GLU A 406 -10.85 5.51 0.49
CA GLU A 406 -11.95 5.28 1.43
C GLU A 406 -12.73 3.99 1.12
N LYS A 407 -13.00 3.72 -0.15
CA LYS A 407 -13.59 2.45 -0.58
C LYS A 407 -12.68 1.26 -0.31
N ALA A 408 -11.38 1.40 -0.57
CA ALA A 408 -10.40 0.36 -0.29
C ALA A 408 -10.36 0.00 1.21
N LEU A 409 -10.39 1.01 2.09
CA LEU A 409 -10.49 0.81 3.55
C LEU A 409 -11.80 0.10 3.94
N ASN A 410 -12.93 0.50 3.34
CA ASN A 410 -14.21 -0.17 3.60
C ASN A 410 -14.16 -1.65 3.21
N ILE A 411 -13.46 -2.02 2.14
CA ILE A 411 -13.28 -3.42 1.73
C ILE A 411 -12.33 -4.15 2.69
N LEU A 412 -11.14 -3.60 2.98
CA LEU A 412 -10.13 -4.25 3.84
C LEU A 412 -10.61 -4.50 5.27
N LEU A 413 -11.43 -3.58 5.80
CA LEU A 413 -11.87 -3.60 7.19
C LEU A 413 -13.27 -4.20 7.37
N GLN A 414 -13.84 -4.82 6.33
CA GLN A 414 -15.05 -5.64 6.48
C GLN A 414 -14.80 -6.80 7.44
N VAL A 415 -15.77 -7.11 8.29
CA VAL A 415 -15.69 -8.20 9.27
C VAL A 415 -15.34 -9.55 8.63
N HIS A 416 -15.83 -9.82 7.41
CA HIS A 416 -15.51 -11.04 6.67
C HIS A 416 -14.02 -11.13 6.29
N VAL A 417 -13.40 -10.01 5.92
CA VAL A 417 -11.96 -9.95 5.64
C VAL A 417 -11.16 -10.14 6.93
N LEU A 418 -11.58 -9.50 8.02
CA LEU A 418 -10.92 -9.69 9.33
C LEU A 418 -11.04 -11.13 9.85
N LYS A 419 -12.19 -11.80 9.64
CA LYS A 419 -12.36 -13.24 9.92
C LYS A 419 -11.41 -14.10 9.07
N PHE A 420 -11.22 -13.76 7.80
CA PHE A 420 -10.26 -14.45 6.94
C PHE A 420 -8.80 -14.25 7.41
N LEU A 421 -8.46 -13.04 7.86
CA LEU A 421 -7.14 -12.77 8.45
C LEU A 421 -6.95 -13.57 9.75
N ASP A 422 -7.94 -13.62 10.65
CA ASP A 422 -7.89 -14.46 11.87
C ASP A 422 -7.66 -15.93 11.53
N PHE A 423 -8.35 -16.45 10.51
CA PHE A 423 -8.10 -17.81 10.01
C PHE A 423 -6.66 -18.01 9.51
N CYS A 424 -6.10 -17.04 8.79
CA CYS A 424 -4.70 -17.08 8.35
C CYS A 424 -3.72 -17.10 9.53
N ILE A 425 -3.97 -16.28 10.56
CA ILE A 425 -3.19 -16.22 11.80
C ILE A 425 -3.21 -17.59 12.50
N GLN A 426 -4.39 -18.17 12.70
CA GLN A 426 -4.54 -19.47 13.36
C GLN A 426 -3.80 -20.58 12.61
N ARG A 427 -3.93 -20.60 11.27
CA ARG A 427 -3.24 -21.58 10.43
C ARG A 427 -1.71 -21.40 10.51
N PHE A 428 -1.23 -20.16 10.46
CA PHE A 428 0.19 -19.85 10.58
C PHE A 428 0.76 -20.32 11.93
N LEU A 429 0.06 -20.02 13.02
CA LEU A 429 0.49 -20.39 14.38
C LEU A 429 0.44 -21.91 14.60
N HIS A 430 -0.55 -22.60 14.03
CA HIS A 430 -0.63 -24.05 14.05
C HIS A 430 0.54 -24.72 13.30
N LEU A 431 0.89 -24.22 12.11
CA LEU A 431 2.02 -24.76 11.32
C LEU A 431 3.36 -24.62 12.04
N ASN A 432 3.53 -23.53 12.80
CA ASN A 432 4.75 -23.28 13.57
C ASN A 432 4.78 -24.01 14.93
N LYS A 433 3.83 -24.94 15.19
CA LYS A 433 3.68 -25.69 16.46
C LYS A 433 3.61 -24.79 17.69
N ARG A 434 2.98 -23.61 17.55
CA ARG A 434 2.84 -22.64 18.64
C ARG A 434 1.53 -22.83 19.38
N PHE A 435 1.43 -22.26 20.58
CA PHE A 435 0.23 -22.29 21.43
C PHE A 435 -1.04 -22.01 20.62
N LYS A 436 -2.16 -22.63 21.00
CA LYS A 436 -3.47 -22.38 20.38
C LYS A 436 -3.93 -20.97 20.78
N PRO A 437 -3.91 -19.98 19.89
CA PRO A 437 -4.53 -18.70 20.18
C PRO A 437 -6.04 -18.94 20.20
N SER A 438 -6.73 -18.40 21.21
CA SER A 438 -8.18 -18.38 21.18
C SER A 438 -8.62 -17.51 20.00
N ALA A 439 -9.51 -18.03 19.13
CA ALA A 439 -10.08 -17.25 18.05
C ALA A 439 -10.67 -15.93 18.55
N TYR A 440 -10.53 -14.86 17.75
CA TYR A 440 -11.18 -13.59 18.06
C TYR A 440 -12.69 -13.72 17.89
N LYS A 441 -13.46 -13.15 18.80
CA LYS A 441 -14.92 -13.12 18.66
C LYS A 441 -15.30 -12.11 17.60
N GLU A 442 -16.46 -12.30 16.99
CA GLU A 442 -16.98 -11.36 15.99
C GLU A 442 -17.18 -9.94 16.56
N GLU A 443 -17.54 -9.84 17.83
CA GLU A 443 -17.61 -8.56 18.57
C GLU A 443 -16.25 -7.85 18.61
N ASP A 444 -15.16 -8.58 18.86
CA ASP A 444 -13.80 -8.03 18.87
C ASP A 444 -13.41 -7.51 17.47
N LEU A 445 -13.74 -8.28 16.43
CA LEU A 445 -13.45 -7.90 15.03
C LEU A 445 -14.25 -6.68 14.58
N LEU A 446 -15.49 -6.51 15.07
CA LEU A 446 -16.28 -5.29 14.83
C LEU A 446 -15.65 -4.06 15.47
N VAL A 447 -15.10 -4.20 16.69
CA VAL A 447 -14.36 -3.12 17.35
C VAL A 447 -13.07 -2.79 16.59
N PHE A 448 -12.32 -3.81 16.14
CA PHE A 448 -11.12 -3.60 15.34
C PHE A 448 -11.41 -2.89 14.02
N SER A 449 -12.46 -3.32 13.31
CA SER A 449 -12.91 -2.68 12.07
C SER A 449 -13.15 -1.19 12.25
N LYS A 450 -13.97 -0.81 13.26
CA LYS A 450 -14.30 0.60 13.54
C LYS A 450 -13.07 1.42 13.96
N THR A 451 -12.24 0.84 14.82
CA THR A 451 -11.05 1.51 15.36
C THR A 451 -10.01 1.78 14.28
N LEU A 452 -9.69 0.76 13.47
CA LEU A 452 -8.75 0.90 12.35
C LEU A 452 -9.29 1.86 11.28
N ALA A 453 -10.58 1.78 10.96
CA ALA A 453 -11.16 2.65 9.95
C ALA A 453 -11.16 4.11 10.41
N SER A 454 -11.42 4.37 11.71
CA SER A 454 -11.28 5.69 12.31
C SER A 454 -9.82 6.17 12.25
N HIS A 455 -8.87 5.34 12.70
CA HIS A 455 -7.45 5.69 12.70
C HIS A 455 -6.94 6.00 11.28
N PHE A 456 -7.17 5.14 10.29
CA PHE A 456 -6.67 5.37 8.94
C PHE A 456 -7.33 6.57 8.25
N ARG A 457 -8.63 6.81 8.46
CA ARG A 457 -9.28 8.02 7.93
C ARG A 457 -8.70 9.28 8.57
N ASN A 458 -8.53 9.28 9.89
CA ASN A 458 -7.95 10.43 10.60
C ASN A 458 -6.49 10.64 10.23
N ARG A 459 -5.71 9.57 10.06
CA ARG A 459 -4.27 9.66 9.80
C ARG A 459 -3.94 9.94 8.33
N TRP A 460 -4.68 9.38 7.38
CA TRP A 460 -4.29 9.43 5.97
C TRP A 460 -5.21 10.28 5.10
N LEU A 461 -6.44 10.54 5.54
CA LEU A 461 -7.42 11.36 4.81
C LEU A 461 -7.67 12.73 5.43
N SER A 462 -7.08 13.05 6.59
CA SER A 462 -7.08 14.41 7.13
C SER A 462 -6.22 15.34 6.29
N ILE A 463 -6.63 16.61 6.19
CA ILE A 463 -5.82 17.64 5.56
C ILE A 463 -4.66 17.98 6.51
N LYS A 464 -3.45 18.03 5.97
CA LYS A 464 -2.25 18.44 6.71
C LYS A 464 -2.33 19.94 7.00
N VAL A 465 -2.50 20.34 8.26
CA VAL A 465 -2.51 21.75 8.68
C VAL A 465 -1.13 22.13 9.22
N LYS A 466 -0.59 23.27 8.77
CA LYS A 466 0.69 23.78 9.30
C LYS A 466 0.52 24.29 10.73
N SER A 467 1.36 23.80 11.64
CA SER A 467 1.46 24.27 13.03
C SER A 467 1.74 25.78 13.17
N LYS A 468 2.29 26.44 12.15
CA LYS A 468 2.60 27.88 12.17
C LYS A 468 1.38 28.80 12.17
N ASP A 469 0.22 28.36 11.70
CA ASP A 469 -0.97 29.23 11.63
C ASP A 469 -1.72 29.36 12.98
N MET A 470 -1.43 28.50 13.96
CA MET A 470 -1.99 28.64 15.31
C MET A 470 -1.39 29.80 16.12
N VAL A 471 -0.15 30.21 15.81
CA VAL A 471 0.56 31.25 16.59
C VAL A 471 0.10 32.66 16.22
N ARG A 472 -0.55 32.84 15.07
CA ARG A 472 -0.95 34.19 14.60
C ARG A 472 -2.24 34.72 15.25
N ASN A 473 -3.00 33.86 15.93
CA ASN A 473 -4.27 34.23 16.58
C ASN A 473 -4.18 34.42 18.10
N SER A 474 -3.02 34.22 18.72
CA SER A 474 -2.77 34.58 20.12
C SER A 474 -1.75 35.70 20.19
N SER A 475 -2.23 36.93 20.13
CA SER A 475 -1.44 38.13 20.40
C SER A 475 -0.85 38.10 21.82
N SER A 476 0.40 38.55 21.93
CA SER A 476 1.13 38.95 23.16
C SER A 476 1.80 37.84 23.98
N GLY A 477 3.13 37.74 23.83
CA GLY A 477 4.01 37.19 24.86
C GLY A 477 5.30 36.60 24.32
N ASN A 478 6.41 37.33 24.48
CA ASN A 478 7.76 36.80 24.28
C ASN A 478 7.97 35.57 25.17
N GLN A 479 8.04 34.38 24.58
CA GLN A 479 8.66 33.22 25.24
C GLN A 479 9.66 32.56 24.30
N THR A 480 10.85 32.40 24.87
CA THR A 480 12.04 31.77 24.32
C THR A 480 11.74 30.36 23.81
N PHE A 481 12.27 30.05 22.62
CA PHE A 481 12.26 28.71 22.05
C PHE A 481 12.91 27.71 23.03
N LYS A 482 12.11 26.93 23.74
CA LYS A 482 12.58 25.73 24.44
C LYS A 482 12.66 24.57 23.45
N LYS A 483 13.90 24.21 23.14
CA LYS A 483 14.32 23.01 22.41
C LYS A 483 13.85 21.77 23.18
N GLY A 484 13.05 20.90 22.56
CA GLY A 484 12.66 19.61 23.15
C GLY A 484 11.30 19.10 22.70
N SER A 485 11.19 18.60 21.47
CA SER A 485 10.35 17.42 21.20
C SER A 485 11.34 16.25 21.01
N VAL A 486 11.16 15.19 21.79
CA VAL A 486 12.06 14.03 21.85
C VAL A 486 11.46 12.82 21.11
N ALA A 487 10.21 12.91 20.65
CA ALA A 487 9.68 11.98 19.68
C ALA A 487 10.36 12.26 18.32
N LEU A 488 11.20 11.34 17.86
CA LEU A 488 11.60 11.33 16.47
C LEU A 488 10.35 11.03 15.65
N ASP A 489 9.86 12.02 14.91
CA ASP A 489 8.78 11.89 13.94
C ASP A 489 9.24 10.96 12.81
N THR A 490 9.28 9.67 13.07
CA THR A 490 9.70 8.68 12.08
C THR A 490 8.68 8.55 10.96
N ILE A 491 7.47 9.06 11.13
CA ILE A 491 6.51 9.29 10.05
C ILE A 491 6.00 10.74 10.10
N TYR A 492 6.84 11.72 9.73
CA TYR A 492 6.54 13.15 9.59
C TYR A 492 5.14 13.60 10.07
N GLU A 493 5.02 13.88 11.37
CA GLU A 493 3.76 14.15 12.07
C GLU A 493 3.51 15.65 12.17
N ASP A 494 2.98 16.27 11.12
CA ASP A 494 2.38 17.60 11.31
C ASP A 494 1.05 17.43 12.06
N LEU A 495 1.02 17.93 13.30
CA LEU A 495 -0.11 17.98 14.25
C LEU A 495 -1.49 18.04 13.58
N ASP A 496 -2.29 17.00 13.80
CA ASP A 496 -3.70 16.96 13.44
C ASP A 496 -4.49 17.90 14.35
N THR A 497 -5.03 18.99 13.80
CA THR A 497 -6.12 19.74 14.45
C THR A 497 -7.45 19.30 13.85
N SER A 498 -8.20 18.50 14.60
CA SER A 498 -9.58 18.12 14.30
C SER A 498 -10.52 19.31 14.50
N ASN A 499 -10.48 20.29 13.62
CA ASN A 499 -11.56 21.26 13.53
C ASN A 499 -12.61 20.75 12.53
N ASN A 500 -13.71 20.24 13.08
CA ASN A 500 -15.00 20.09 12.42
C ASN A 500 -15.36 21.40 11.70
N LYS A 501 -14.99 21.48 10.43
CA LYS A 501 -15.61 22.39 9.48
C LYS A 501 -15.80 21.61 8.20
N THR A 502 -17.06 21.43 7.85
CA THR A 502 -17.57 21.01 6.55
C THR A 502 -17.03 21.99 5.50
N TYR A 503 -15.79 21.81 5.08
CA TYR A 503 -15.20 22.59 4.01
C TYR A 503 -15.53 21.89 2.69
N GLN A 504 -16.45 22.51 1.98
CA GLN A 504 -16.79 22.32 0.57
C GLN A 504 -15.53 22.03 -0.26
N GLU A 505 -15.62 21.04 -1.15
CA GLU A 505 -14.58 20.59 -2.09
C GLU A 505 -13.69 21.76 -2.55
N CYS A 506 -12.51 21.88 -1.97
CA CYS A 506 -11.65 23.05 -2.18
C CYS A 506 -11.02 22.95 -3.58
N THR A 507 -11.40 23.85 -4.47
CA THR A 507 -11.10 23.81 -5.92
C THR A 507 -9.71 24.31 -6.32
N SER A 508 -8.85 24.65 -5.36
CA SER A 508 -7.48 25.12 -5.65
C SER A 508 -6.49 23.95 -5.72
N LEU A 509 -5.99 23.67 -6.94
CA LEU A 509 -4.94 22.69 -7.25
C LEU A 509 -3.72 22.77 -6.31
N VAL A 510 -3.38 23.97 -5.85
CA VAL A 510 -2.21 24.22 -4.98
C VAL A 510 -2.48 23.76 -3.55
N ILE A 511 -3.70 23.98 -3.04
CA ILE A 511 -4.10 23.50 -1.71
C ILE A 511 -4.35 22.00 -1.74
N GLU A 512 -4.96 21.50 -2.83
CA GLU A 512 -5.17 20.08 -3.12
C GLU A 512 -3.83 19.32 -3.05
N ARG A 513 -2.74 19.82 -3.64
CA ARG A 513 -1.48 19.05 -3.65
C ARG A 513 -0.52 19.30 -2.49
N ALA A 514 -0.51 20.49 -1.90
CA ALA A 514 0.48 20.84 -0.87
C ALA A 514 0.14 20.31 0.53
N HIS A 515 -1.11 19.89 0.76
CA HIS A 515 -1.61 19.50 2.09
C HIS A 515 -2.24 18.09 2.14
N GLN A 516 -1.99 17.27 1.12
CA GLN A 516 -2.50 15.90 1.05
C GLN A 516 -1.41 14.88 1.38
N ARG A 517 -1.81 13.80 2.05
CA ARG A 517 -0.93 12.69 2.46
C ARG A 517 -0.85 11.56 1.41
N LEU A 518 -1.48 11.74 0.24
CA LEU A 518 -1.46 10.79 -0.88
C LEU A 518 -0.43 11.23 -1.95
N PRO A 519 0.25 10.29 -2.64
CA PRO A 519 0.17 8.82 -2.48
C PRO A 519 0.74 8.35 -1.14
N LEU A 520 0.24 7.19 -0.66
CA LEU A 520 0.65 6.64 0.63
C LEU A 520 2.07 6.07 0.58
N PRO A 521 2.83 6.14 1.68
CA PRO A 521 4.07 5.39 1.80
C PRO A 521 3.77 3.88 1.84
N MET A 522 4.73 3.06 1.38
CA MET A 522 4.63 1.59 1.40
C MET A 522 4.21 1.02 2.76
N HIS A 523 4.68 1.63 3.84
CA HIS A 523 4.49 1.19 5.21
C HIS A 523 3.23 1.78 5.89
N TRP A 524 2.31 2.41 5.15
CA TRP A 524 1.17 3.13 5.71
C TRP A 524 0.32 2.31 6.71
N PHE A 525 0.21 1.01 6.46
CA PHE A 525 -0.57 0.09 7.30
C PHE A 525 0.07 -0.17 8.67
N LEU A 526 1.36 0.16 8.85
CA LEU A 526 2.03 0.12 10.15
C LEU A 526 1.64 1.30 11.06
N SER A 527 0.97 2.33 10.54
CA SER A 527 0.62 3.53 11.31
C SER A 527 -0.07 3.28 12.66
N PRO A 528 -1.00 2.31 12.81
CA PRO A 528 -1.67 2.09 14.09
C PRO A 528 -0.72 1.62 15.20
N ILE A 529 0.44 1.07 14.84
CA ILE A 529 1.46 0.58 15.78
C ILE A 529 2.74 1.43 15.79
N SER A 530 2.85 2.42 14.90
CA SER A 530 4.02 3.28 14.77
C SER A 530 3.75 4.75 15.13
N THR A 531 2.54 5.11 15.56
CA THR A 531 2.22 6.47 16.03
C THR A 531 2.19 6.51 17.55
N ILE A 532 3.14 7.21 18.16
CA ILE A 532 3.03 7.66 19.56
C ILE A 532 2.45 9.06 19.51
N CYS A 533 1.24 9.23 20.03
CA CYS A 533 0.72 10.58 20.23
C CYS A 533 1.66 11.30 21.19
N ASP A 534 2.05 12.51 20.80
CA ASP A 534 3.01 13.42 21.45
C ASP A 534 2.50 13.94 22.81
N GLY A 535 2.09 13.01 23.67
CA GLY A 535 1.72 13.21 25.06
C GLY A 535 2.99 13.23 25.88
N LYS A 536 3.50 14.44 26.11
CA LYS A 536 4.57 14.71 27.06
C LYS A 536 4.42 13.85 28.33
N TYR A 537 5.47 13.10 28.65
CA TYR A 537 5.68 12.32 29.88
C TYR A 537 4.85 11.03 30.02
N ALA A 538 5.24 9.99 29.27
CA ALA A 538 5.11 8.62 29.77
C ALA A 538 6.13 8.42 30.92
N GLY A 539 5.77 8.86 32.13
CA GLY A 539 6.52 8.50 33.34
C GLY A 539 6.52 9.45 34.54
N LEU A 540 5.97 10.67 34.47
CA LEU A 540 6.03 11.61 35.60
C LEU A 540 4.68 12.27 35.91
N GLN A 541 4.13 11.84 37.04
CA GLN A 541 3.01 12.36 37.82
C GLN A 541 1.76 12.89 37.09
N ILE A 542 0.67 12.19 37.37
CA ILE A 542 -0.72 12.62 37.20
C ILE A 542 -0.92 13.90 38.01
N ASP A 543 -0.84 15.06 37.37
CA ASP A 543 -1.47 16.27 37.89
C ASP A 543 -2.65 16.64 37.02
N GLN A 544 -3.82 16.60 37.66
CA GLN A 544 -5.10 16.96 37.12
C GLN A 544 -5.10 18.45 36.78
N THR A 545 -4.93 18.84 35.52
CA THR A 545 -5.65 20.00 34.95
C THR A 545 -5.45 20.17 33.44
N GLN A 546 -6.58 20.20 32.73
CA GLN A 546 -6.85 20.90 31.46
C GLN A 546 -6.44 20.24 30.13
N ASN A 547 -7.35 19.37 29.67
CA ASN A 547 -8.06 19.41 28.36
C ASN A 547 -7.23 19.49 27.06
N LEU A 548 -6.86 18.32 26.51
CA LEU A 548 -7.42 17.72 25.27
C LEU A 548 -6.64 16.42 25.00
N VAL A 549 -6.75 15.43 25.89
CA VAL A 549 -5.95 14.20 25.87
C VAL A 549 -6.80 13.09 25.24
N GLN A 550 -6.36 12.51 24.12
CA GLN A 550 -6.88 11.21 23.68
C GLN A 550 -6.72 10.22 24.83
N ASP A 551 -7.82 9.62 25.25
CA ASP A 551 -7.86 8.71 26.40
C ASP A 551 -6.82 7.58 26.18
N PRO A 552 -5.92 7.28 27.14
CA PRO A 552 -4.90 6.22 26.98
C PRO A 552 -5.50 4.87 26.60
N HIS A 553 -6.75 4.62 27.03
CA HIS A 553 -7.53 3.45 26.67
C HIS A 553 -7.86 3.36 25.16
N ASP A 554 -8.00 4.47 24.44
CA ASP A 554 -8.30 4.47 23.01
C ASP A 554 -7.04 4.28 22.15
N LEU A 555 -5.87 4.74 22.63
CA LEU A 555 -4.58 4.43 22.01
C LEU A 555 -4.30 2.92 22.08
N LEU A 556 -4.47 2.31 23.25
CA LEU A 556 -4.24 0.88 23.44
C LEU A 556 -5.16 0.03 22.54
N LYS A 557 -6.44 0.40 22.41
CA LYS A 557 -7.36 -0.28 21.48
C LYS A 557 -6.90 -0.19 20.02
N THR A 558 -6.36 0.96 19.62
CA THR A 558 -5.85 1.19 18.26
C THR A 558 -4.63 0.32 17.99
N VAL A 559 -3.67 0.27 18.91
CA VAL A 559 -2.48 -0.57 18.80
C VAL A 559 -2.86 -2.06 18.77
N LYS A 560 -3.79 -2.52 19.61
CA LYS A 560 -4.31 -3.89 19.59
C LYS A 560 -4.89 -4.28 18.23
N ALA A 561 -5.77 -3.44 17.69
CA ALA A 561 -6.36 -3.66 16.38
C ALA A 561 -5.29 -3.64 15.26
N GLY A 562 -4.29 -2.77 15.38
CA GLY A 562 -3.14 -2.68 14.49
C GLY A 562 -2.26 -3.93 14.48
N LEU A 563 -1.92 -4.43 15.68
CA LEU A 563 -1.15 -5.68 15.85
C LEU A 563 -1.87 -6.86 15.21
N PHE A 564 -3.17 -6.99 15.46
CA PHE A 564 -4.00 -8.02 14.81
C PHE A 564 -3.97 -7.91 13.28
N PHE A 565 -4.22 -6.71 12.75
CA PHE A 565 -4.25 -6.48 11.31
C PHE A 565 -2.90 -6.78 10.66
N ASN A 566 -1.81 -6.31 11.25
CA ASN A 566 -0.45 -6.53 10.77
C ASN A 566 -0.06 -8.00 10.81
N LEU A 567 -0.32 -8.72 11.90
CA LEU A 567 -0.07 -10.16 11.95
C LEU A 567 -0.92 -10.91 10.91
N GLY A 568 -2.17 -10.48 10.71
CA GLY A 568 -3.08 -11.04 9.71
C GLY A 568 -2.52 -10.98 8.29
N ILE A 569 -2.13 -9.79 7.85
CA ILE A 569 -1.60 -9.59 6.49
C ILE A 569 -0.20 -10.20 6.30
N GLU A 570 0.64 -10.21 7.35
CA GLU A 570 1.95 -10.86 7.31
C GLU A 570 1.81 -12.38 7.24
N ALA A 571 1.00 -12.99 8.12
CA ALA A 571 0.69 -14.41 8.10
C ALA A 571 0.08 -14.82 6.76
N MET A 572 -0.84 -14.03 6.22
CA MET A 572 -1.40 -14.22 4.89
C MET A 572 -0.30 -14.27 3.81
N SER A 573 0.67 -13.34 3.86
CA SER A 573 1.76 -13.26 2.89
C SER A 573 2.72 -14.45 2.92
N THR A 574 2.83 -15.16 4.05
CA THR A 574 3.67 -16.37 4.14
C THR A 574 3.13 -17.55 3.31
N PHE A 575 1.84 -17.55 3.00
CA PHE A 575 1.24 -18.54 2.12
C PHE A 575 1.52 -18.16 0.66
N LYS A 576 2.44 -18.89 0.01
CA LYS A 576 2.86 -18.63 -1.37
C LYS A 576 1.66 -18.60 -2.34
N SER A 577 1.42 -17.46 -3.00
CA SER A 577 0.63 -17.37 -4.23
C SER A 577 1.57 -17.23 -5.43
N SER A 578 1.38 -18.07 -6.45
CA SER A 578 2.33 -18.32 -7.55
C SER A 578 2.75 -17.12 -8.41
N ASP A 579 1.95 -16.04 -8.52
CA ASP A 579 2.09 -15.18 -9.72
C ASP A 579 2.32 -13.69 -9.48
N ALA A 580 2.30 -13.17 -8.24
CA ALA A 580 2.49 -11.73 -8.00
C ALA A 580 3.09 -11.37 -6.63
N PRO A 581 3.95 -10.34 -6.56
CA PRO A 581 4.51 -9.85 -5.30
C PRO A 581 3.45 -9.23 -4.39
N SER A 582 3.48 -9.57 -3.09
CA SER A 582 2.61 -8.93 -2.10
C SER A 582 3.18 -7.56 -1.69
N PRO A 583 2.38 -6.48 -1.68
CA PRO A 583 2.82 -5.18 -1.17
C PRO A 583 3.41 -5.22 0.24
N VAL A 584 2.95 -6.16 1.08
CA VAL A 584 3.39 -6.32 2.48
C VAL A 584 4.84 -6.83 2.56
N GLN A 585 5.24 -7.71 1.63
CA GLN A 585 6.60 -8.26 1.59
C GLN A 585 7.63 -7.24 1.11
N TRP A 586 7.20 -6.22 0.37
CA TRP A 586 8.05 -5.15 -0.14
C TRP A 586 8.35 -4.05 0.86
N VAL A 587 7.63 -4.00 1.99
CA VAL A 587 7.97 -3.06 3.06
C VAL A 587 9.31 -3.46 3.67
N PRO A 588 10.31 -2.55 3.71
CA PRO A 588 11.61 -2.86 4.28
C PRO A 588 11.49 -3.33 5.73
N LEU A 589 12.28 -4.33 6.09
CA LEU A 589 12.25 -4.92 7.43
C LEU A 589 12.59 -3.91 8.53
N VAL A 590 13.35 -2.86 8.19
CA VAL A 590 13.68 -1.73 9.09
C VAL A 590 12.41 -1.06 9.62
N TRP A 591 11.45 -0.73 8.75
CA TRP A 591 10.17 -0.12 9.15
C TRP A 591 9.33 -1.05 10.03
N LYS A 592 9.32 -2.35 9.70
CA LYS A 592 8.60 -3.37 10.47
C LYS A 592 9.15 -3.49 11.89
N LEU A 593 10.48 -3.63 12.03
CA LEU A 593 11.16 -3.70 13.33
C LEU A 593 11.04 -2.39 14.12
N HIS A 594 11.19 -1.24 13.45
CA HIS A 594 11.00 0.06 14.06
C HIS A 594 9.59 0.19 14.67
N SER A 595 8.55 -0.17 13.90
CA SER A 595 7.16 -0.10 14.37
C SER A 595 6.92 -0.94 15.64
N LEU A 596 7.52 -2.14 15.75
CA LEU A 596 7.44 -2.94 16.98
C LEU A 596 8.15 -2.27 18.16
N SER A 597 9.27 -1.58 17.93
CA SER A 597 9.96 -0.81 18.97
C SER A 597 9.15 0.39 19.46
N VAL A 598 8.41 1.06 18.57
CA VAL A 598 7.58 2.22 18.92
C VAL A 598 6.48 1.85 19.92
N ILE A 599 5.84 0.69 19.76
CA ILE A 599 4.80 0.19 20.70
C ILE A 599 5.32 0.14 22.13
N LEU A 600 6.58 -0.25 22.33
CA LEU A 600 7.18 -0.43 23.65
C LEU A 600 7.40 0.89 24.40
N LEU A 601 7.36 2.03 23.70
CA LEU A 601 7.43 3.35 24.34
C LEU A 601 6.10 3.78 24.99
N VAL A 602 4.98 3.16 24.63
CA VAL A 602 3.66 3.42 25.26
C VAL A 602 3.56 2.74 26.64
N GLY A 603 4.38 1.71 26.89
CA GLY A 603 4.49 1.00 28.17
C GLY A 603 4.20 -0.49 28.09
N MET A 604 4.24 -1.17 29.25
CA MET A 604 4.06 -2.63 29.34
C MET A 604 2.62 -3.12 29.16
N GLY A 605 1.62 -2.23 29.18
CA GLY A 605 0.20 -2.60 29.10
C GLY A 605 -0.16 -3.42 27.86
N MET A 606 0.66 -3.37 26.80
CA MET A 606 0.50 -4.23 25.61
C MET A 606 1.01 -5.66 25.80
N LEU A 607 2.08 -5.84 26.57
CA LEU A 607 2.71 -7.13 26.84
C LEU A 607 2.12 -7.85 28.07
N GLU A 608 1.33 -7.14 28.89
CA GLU A 608 0.60 -7.68 30.05
C GLU A 608 -0.62 -8.51 29.63
N GLU A 609 -1.29 -8.13 28.54
CA GLU A 609 -2.42 -8.90 28.01
C GLU A 609 -1.93 -10.08 27.15
N GLU A 610 -2.26 -11.30 27.57
CA GLU A 610 -1.82 -12.56 26.95
C GLU A 610 -2.00 -12.59 25.43
N LYS A 611 -3.19 -12.25 24.92
CA LYS A 611 -3.45 -12.27 23.47
C LYS A 611 -2.57 -11.28 22.68
N SER A 612 -2.42 -10.08 23.21
CA SER A 612 -1.63 -9.03 22.54
C SER A 612 -0.13 -9.37 22.58
N ARG A 613 0.32 -9.95 23.69
CA ARG A 613 1.66 -10.50 23.86
C ARG A 613 1.95 -11.59 22.83
N ASP A 614 1.04 -12.54 22.65
CA ASP A 614 1.18 -13.64 21.67
C ASP A 614 1.28 -13.11 20.24
N VAL A 615 0.44 -12.13 19.89
CA VAL A 615 0.45 -11.49 18.57
C VAL A 615 1.77 -10.75 18.33
N TYR A 616 2.26 -10.03 19.33
CA TYR A 616 3.53 -9.32 19.25
C TYR A 616 4.72 -10.28 19.09
N GLU A 617 4.75 -11.37 19.87
CA GLU A 617 5.80 -12.41 19.76
C GLU A 617 5.76 -13.08 18.38
N ALA A 618 4.57 -13.40 17.87
CA ALA A 618 4.42 -13.99 16.54
C ALA A 618 4.96 -13.07 15.43
N LEU A 619 4.73 -11.75 15.53
CA LEU A 619 5.29 -10.77 14.60
C LEU A 619 6.82 -10.72 14.68
N GLN A 620 7.40 -10.69 15.89
CA GLN A 620 8.86 -10.74 16.07
C GLN A 620 9.47 -11.95 15.34
N ASP A 621 8.81 -13.10 15.42
CA ASP A 621 9.29 -14.33 14.81
C ASP A 621 9.13 -14.36 13.29
N ILE A 622 8.04 -13.83 12.74
CA ILE A 622 7.91 -13.63 11.28
C ILE A 622 9.05 -12.74 10.78
N TYR A 623 9.31 -11.64 11.49
CA TYR A 623 10.38 -10.69 11.12
C TYR A 623 11.76 -11.31 11.28
N GLY A 624 11.98 -12.16 12.28
CA GLY A 624 13.19 -12.97 12.41
C GLY A 624 13.38 -13.94 11.24
N GLN A 625 12.33 -14.62 10.80
CA GLN A 625 12.39 -15.51 9.63
C GLN A 625 12.72 -14.75 8.34
N LEU A 626 12.10 -13.57 8.14
CA LEU A 626 12.40 -12.70 6.99
C LEU A 626 13.84 -12.16 7.04
N LEU A 627 14.33 -11.83 8.24
CA LEU A 627 15.72 -11.42 8.46
C LEU A 627 16.69 -12.52 8.04
N ASP A 628 16.43 -13.76 8.46
CA ASP A 628 17.25 -14.91 8.12
C ASP A 628 17.22 -15.23 6.62
N GLN A 629 16.05 -15.15 5.99
CA GLN A 629 15.90 -15.36 4.54
C GLN A 629 16.72 -14.35 3.74
N SER A 630 16.63 -13.06 4.11
CA SER A 630 17.37 -11.97 3.48
C SER A 630 18.89 -12.19 3.60
N ARG A 631 19.36 -12.63 4.77
CA ARG A 631 20.77 -13.01 4.99
C ARG A 631 21.20 -14.17 4.08
N THR A 632 20.39 -15.22 3.96
CA THR A 632 20.73 -16.36 3.10
C THR A 632 20.76 -16.02 1.62
N GLY A 633 19.86 -15.13 1.15
CA GLY A 633 19.86 -14.63 -0.22
C GLY A 633 21.16 -13.90 -0.56
N ILE A 634 21.58 -12.97 0.29
CA ILE A 634 22.85 -12.24 0.12
C ILE A 634 24.05 -13.20 0.11
N SER A 635 24.04 -14.22 0.99
CA SER A 635 25.12 -15.21 1.02
C SER A 635 25.21 -16.06 -0.26
N ALA A 636 24.08 -16.31 -0.93
CA ALA A 636 24.03 -17.05 -2.19
C ALA A 636 24.54 -16.18 -3.35
N ASP A 637 24.16 -14.90 -3.39
CA ASP A 637 24.61 -13.96 -4.43
C ASP A 637 26.13 -13.70 -4.34
N LEU A 638 26.66 -13.51 -3.12
CA LEU A 638 28.11 -13.40 -2.88
C LEU A 638 28.88 -14.69 -3.26
N SER A 639 28.24 -15.85 -3.15
CA SER A 639 28.83 -17.13 -3.57
C SER A 639 28.89 -17.30 -5.08
N LEU A 640 27.95 -16.69 -5.82
CA LEU A 640 27.94 -16.68 -7.29
C LEU A 640 28.96 -15.69 -7.86
N GLU A 641 29.09 -14.50 -7.27
CA GLU A 641 30.08 -13.49 -7.69
C GLU A 641 31.53 -13.95 -7.47
N ASN A 642 31.81 -14.70 -6.40
CA ASN A 642 33.14 -15.29 -6.15
C ASN A 642 33.58 -16.34 -7.19
N ASN A 643 32.70 -16.78 -8.09
CA ASN A 643 33.05 -17.69 -9.20
C ASN A 643 33.32 -16.97 -10.53
N VAL A 644 33.16 -15.64 -10.60
CA VAL A 644 33.44 -14.81 -11.79
C VAL A 644 34.46 -13.74 -11.41
N ASP A 645 35.71 -14.16 -11.34
CA ASP A 645 36.82 -13.31 -10.92
C ASP A 645 37.20 -12.26 -11.99
N LEU A 646 37.69 -11.10 -11.52
CA LEU A 646 38.40 -10.02 -12.22
C LEU A 646 37.56 -8.96 -12.97
N LEU A 647 37.10 -7.94 -12.23
CA LEU A 647 37.20 -6.48 -12.53
C LEU A 647 36.08 -5.66 -11.83
N SER A 648 36.21 -5.37 -10.53
CA SER A 648 35.70 -4.13 -9.93
C SER A 648 36.25 -3.91 -8.51
N GLU A 649 37.50 -3.50 -8.40
CA GLU A 649 38.01 -2.87 -7.17
C GLU A 649 37.34 -1.48 -7.02
N SER A 650 36.16 -1.43 -6.38
CA SER A 650 35.59 -0.23 -5.70
C SER A 650 34.13 -0.38 -5.25
N ARG A 651 33.44 -1.52 -5.48
CA ARG A 651 32.11 -1.72 -4.85
C ARG A 651 32.27 -2.19 -3.40
N ASN A 652 31.97 -1.26 -2.50
CA ASN A 652 32.16 -1.24 -1.06
C ASN A 652 31.84 -2.55 -0.30
N LYS A 653 32.68 -2.84 0.71
CA LYS A 653 32.45 -3.79 1.81
C LYS A 653 31.17 -3.50 2.65
N ASP A 654 30.44 -2.43 2.34
CA ASP A 654 29.20 -2.04 3.02
C ASP A 654 27.95 -2.83 2.58
N ASN A 655 28.04 -3.63 1.51
CA ASN A 655 26.92 -4.41 0.98
C ASN A 655 26.39 -5.53 1.91
N ALA A 656 27.00 -5.76 3.08
CA ALA A 656 26.55 -6.77 4.04
C ALA A 656 25.47 -6.25 5.03
N LYS A 657 25.23 -4.94 5.11
CA LYS A 657 24.28 -4.34 6.07
C LYS A 657 23.05 -3.84 5.32
N PHE A 658 21.88 -4.37 5.67
CA PHE A 658 20.60 -3.97 5.06
C PHE A 658 19.60 -3.44 6.10
N LEU A 659 19.90 -3.51 7.41
CA LEU A 659 19.09 -2.88 8.43
C LEU A 659 19.62 -1.47 8.73
N MET A 660 19.29 -0.53 7.85
CA MET A 660 19.84 0.83 7.85
C MET A 660 18.87 1.82 8.51
N PHE A 661 18.71 1.76 9.84
CA PHE A 661 17.77 2.60 10.58
C PHE A 661 18.07 4.11 10.45
N GLN A 662 19.34 4.50 10.44
CA GLN A 662 19.77 5.89 10.38
C GLN A 662 19.49 6.51 9.01
N SER A 663 19.65 5.74 7.93
CA SER A 663 19.39 6.23 6.58
C SER A 663 17.94 6.05 6.12
N GLU A 664 17.26 4.97 6.53
CA GLU A 664 15.88 4.69 6.10
C GLU A 664 14.81 5.32 7.01
N ILE A 665 15.09 5.46 8.31
CA ILE A 665 14.13 6.04 9.27
C ILE A 665 14.47 7.50 9.54
N HIS A 666 15.61 7.78 10.19
CA HIS A 666 16.01 9.15 10.54
C HIS A 666 17.48 9.24 10.98
N GLU A 667 18.20 10.29 10.57
CA GLU A 667 19.64 10.46 10.86
C GLU A 667 19.98 10.46 12.36
N SER A 668 19.05 10.91 13.21
CA SER A 668 19.19 10.95 14.68
C SER A 668 18.64 9.70 15.39
N TYR A 669 18.57 8.53 14.71
CA TYR A 669 17.97 7.31 15.28
C TYR A 669 18.56 6.88 16.64
N SER A 670 19.80 7.27 16.94
CA SER A 670 20.43 7.01 18.25
C SER A 670 19.63 7.56 19.43
N THR A 671 18.97 8.71 19.28
CA THR A 671 18.14 9.31 20.35
C THR A 671 16.88 8.48 20.60
N PHE A 672 16.31 7.87 19.56
CA PHE A 672 15.18 6.94 19.73
C PHE A 672 15.62 5.70 20.52
N ILE A 673 16.80 5.15 20.22
CA ILE A 673 17.35 4.01 20.95
C ILE A 673 17.60 4.35 22.42
N GLU A 674 18.07 5.57 22.70
CA GLU A 674 18.23 6.06 24.07
C GLU A 674 16.91 5.99 24.85
N THR A 675 15.85 6.59 24.30
CA THR A 675 14.52 6.54 24.91
C THR A 675 14.00 5.11 25.06
N LEU A 676 14.21 4.24 24.06
CA LEU A 676 13.77 2.84 24.12
C LEU A 676 14.49 2.05 25.22
N VAL A 677 15.80 2.23 25.38
CA VAL A 677 16.58 1.55 26.41
C VAL A 677 16.28 2.12 27.80
N GLU A 678 16.03 3.42 27.92
CA GLU A 678 15.55 4.02 29.17
C GLU A 678 14.21 3.40 29.59
N GLN A 679 13.24 3.29 28.68
CA GLN A 679 11.98 2.60 28.94
C GLN A 679 12.21 1.13 29.30
N PHE A 680 13.07 0.42 28.55
CA PHE A 680 13.44 -0.96 28.88
C PHE A 680 13.99 -1.08 30.32
N SER A 681 14.87 -0.17 30.72
CA SER A 681 15.45 -0.18 32.07
C SER A 681 14.43 0.15 33.17
N ALA A 682 13.45 1.02 32.86
CA ALA A 682 12.50 1.53 33.84
C ALA A 682 11.33 0.56 34.09
N ILE A 683 10.81 -0.09 33.05
CA ILE A 683 9.51 -0.78 33.13
C ILE A 683 9.51 -2.24 32.63
N SER A 684 10.60 -2.76 32.03
CA SER A 684 10.55 -4.12 31.45
C SER A 684 10.54 -5.24 32.48
N TYR A 685 11.07 -5.01 33.69
CA TYR A 685 11.29 -6.04 34.72
C TYR A 685 11.99 -7.32 34.19
N GLY A 686 12.83 -7.20 33.16
CA GLY A 686 13.51 -8.34 32.52
C GLY A 686 12.62 -9.18 31.60
N ASP A 687 11.52 -8.62 31.10
CA ASP A 687 10.66 -9.27 30.12
C ASP A 687 11.43 -9.68 28.86
N SER A 688 11.34 -10.96 28.51
CA SER A 688 12.10 -11.53 27.40
C SER A 688 11.66 -11.04 26.03
N ILE A 689 10.38 -10.69 25.83
CA ILE A 689 9.84 -10.22 24.55
C ILE A 689 10.26 -8.77 24.29
N PHE A 690 10.26 -7.93 25.33
CA PHE A 690 10.86 -6.60 25.25
C PHE A 690 12.38 -6.74 24.98
N GLY A 691 13.07 -7.56 25.76
CA GLY A 691 14.51 -7.78 25.61
C GLY A 691 14.91 -8.27 24.21
N ARG A 692 14.09 -9.12 23.58
CA ARG A 692 14.22 -9.55 22.18
C ARG A 692 14.25 -8.37 21.21
N GLN A 693 13.32 -7.43 21.37
CA GLN A 693 13.22 -6.26 20.51
C GLN A 693 14.43 -5.33 20.65
N VAL A 694 14.93 -5.16 21.87
CA VAL A 694 16.13 -4.35 22.13
C VAL A 694 17.39 -5.04 21.60
N ALA A 695 17.49 -6.36 21.73
CA ALA A 695 18.62 -7.14 21.25
C ALA A 695 18.80 -7.07 19.72
N VAL A 696 17.73 -6.87 18.93
CA VAL A 696 17.80 -6.72 17.46
C VAL A 696 18.79 -5.63 17.04
N TYR A 697 18.91 -4.54 17.79
CA TYR A 697 19.84 -3.46 17.48
C TYR A 697 21.32 -3.85 17.63
N LEU A 698 21.62 -5.04 18.16
CA LEU A 698 22.97 -5.61 18.24
C LEU A 698 23.26 -6.61 17.11
N HIS A 699 22.28 -6.91 16.26
CA HIS A 699 22.42 -7.84 15.13
C HIS A 699 23.43 -7.33 14.09
N ARG A 700 24.22 -8.22 13.46
CA ARG A 700 25.35 -7.81 12.60
C ARG A 700 24.98 -7.05 11.34
N HIS A 701 23.75 -7.23 10.87
CA HIS A 701 23.24 -6.58 9.66
C HIS A 701 22.66 -5.17 9.93
N VAL A 702 22.59 -4.75 11.20
CA VAL A 702 22.30 -3.35 11.59
C VAL A 702 23.52 -2.48 11.33
N GLU A 703 23.35 -1.25 10.90
CA GLU A 703 24.47 -0.33 10.69
C GLU A 703 25.33 -0.09 11.95
N ALA A 704 26.65 0.10 11.77
CA ALA A 704 27.59 0.17 12.89
C ALA A 704 27.32 1.32 13.89
N PRO A 705 26.98 2.56 13.45
CA PRO A 705 26.65 3.64 14.37
C PRO A 705 25.50 3.29 15.33
N THR A 706 24.44 2.67 14.80
CA THR A 706 23.25 2.26 15.55
C THR A 706 23.58 1.15 16.57
N ARG A 707 24.39 0.15 16.17
CA ARG A 707 24.85 -0.89 17.11
C ARG A 707 25.72 -0.33 18.23
N LEU A 708 26.64 0.57 17.90
CA LEU A 708 27.53 1.20 18.87
C LEU A 708 26.73 2.05 19.87
N ALA A 709 25.77 2.84 19.38
CA ALA A 709 24.88 3.62 20.22
C ALA A 709 24.10 2.71 21.18
N ALA A 710 23.43 1.68 20.65
CA ALA A 710 22.70 0.70 21.45
C ALA A 710 23.58 0.07 22.54
N TRP A 711 24.78 -0.40 22.19
CA TRP A 711 25.70 -1.01 23.15
C TRP A 711 26.10 -0.05 24.28
N ASN A 712 26.46 1.18 23.93
CA ASN A 712 26.89 2.18 24.91
C ASN A 712 25.74 2.56 25.85
N ILE A 713 24.53 2.77 25.32
CA ILE A 713 23.36 3.12 26.11
C ILE A 713 22.98 1.96 27.06
N LEU A 714 22.96 0.72 26.57
CA LEU A 714 22.70 -0.48 27.38
C LEU A 714 23.72 -0.66 28.50
N THR A 715 25.00 -0.41 28.20
CA THR A 715 26.09 -0.45 29.18
C THR A 715 25.89 0.63 30.25
N ASN A 716 25.60 1.86 29.84
CA ASN A 716 25.42 3.00 30.75
C ASN A 716 24.18 2.82 31.64
N ALA A 717 23.09 2.30 31.09
CA ALA A 717 21.87 1.97 31.84
C ALA A 717 22.02 0.72 32.72
N CYS A 718 23.14 -0.01 32.63
CA CYS A 718 23.43 -1.21 33.43
C CYS A 718 22.39 -2.33 33.28
N VAL A 719 21.91 -2.55 32.05
CA VAL A 719 20.84 -3.52 31.72
C VAL A 719 21.26 -4.60 30.73
N LEU A 720 22.56 -4.75 30.45
CA LEU A 720 23.08 -5.82 29.58
C LEU A 720 22.68 -7.21 30.08
N ASP A 721 22.49 -7.38 31.38
CA ASP A 721 22.09 -8.63 32.02
C ASP A 721 20.60 -8.97 31.86
N LEU A 722 19.75 -8.00 31.49
CA LEU A 722 18.33 -8.19 31.24
C LEU A 722 18.02 -8.67 29.82
N LEU A 723 19.00 -8.66 28.92
CA LEU A 723 18.80 -9.14 27.54
C LEU A 723 18.66 -10.67 27.52
N PRO A 724 17.84 -11.21 26.58
CA PRO A 724 17.60 -12.64 26.52
C PRO A 724 18.87 -13.41 26.10
N PRO A 725 18.91 -14.74 26.36
CA PRO A 725 19.89 -15.63 25.74
C PRO A 725 19.84 -15.58 24.21
N LEU A 726 20.96 -15.91 23.56
CA LEU A 726 21.10 -15.82 22.10
C LEU A 726 20.06 -16.65 21.34
N GLU A 727 19.69 -17.83 21.87
CA GLU A 727 18.72 -18.75 21.26
C GLU A 727 17.29 -18.20 21.29
N LYS A 728 17.04 -17.21 22.15
CA LYS A 728 15.74 -16.54 22.28
C LYS A 728 15.72 -15.19 21.57
N CYS A 729 16.78 -14.77 20.88
CA CYS A 729 16.79 -13.52 20.13
C CYS A 729 15.97 -13.63 18.82
N ILE A 730 15.64 -12.49 18.21
CA ILE A 730 14.92 -12.46 16.92
C ILE A 730 15.85 -12.92 15.80
N GLY A 731 15.41 -13.92 15.02
CA GLY A 731 16.21 -14.55 13.96
C GLY A 731 17.20 -15.58 14.50
N LYS A 732 18.00 -16.18 13.62
CA LYS A 732 18.99 -17.18 14.03
C LYS A 732 20.21 -16.56 14.70
N ALA A 733 20.81 -17.34 15.60
CA ALA A 733 22.02 -17.00 16.33
C ALA A 733 23.17 -16.53 15.41
N GLU A 734 23.34 -17.15 14.23
CA GLU A 734 24.43 -16.76 13.33
C GLU A 734 24.30 -15.33 12.82
N GLY A 735 23.11 -14.73 12.79
CA GLY A 735 22.95 -13.32 12.39
C GLY A 735 23.54 -12.30 13.38
N TYR A 736 23.73 -12.72 14.64
CA TYR A 736 24.39 -11.92 15.69
C TYR A 736 25.89 -12.18 15.77
N LEU A 737 26.32 -13.36 15.32
CA LEU A 737 27.72 -13.80 15.40
C LEU A 737 28.49 -13.54 14.10
N GLU A 738 27.86 -13.70 12.94
CA GLU A 738 28.50 -13.54 11.63
C GLU A 738 27.93 -12.37 10.82
N PRO A 739 28.77 -11.64 10.05
CA PRO A 739 30.23 -11.72 10.05
C PRO A 739 30.84 -11.21 11.38
N ILE A 740 32.10 -11.54 11.66
CA ILE A 740 32.81 -11.05 12.87
C ILE A 740 32.81 -9.51 12.90
N GLU A 741 32.74 -8.92 14.10
CA GLU A 741 32.84 -7.47 14.27
C GLU A 741 34.21 -6.93 13.82
N ASP A 742 34.17 -5.98 12.90
CA ASP A 742 35.30 -5.33 12.28
C ASP A 742 35.38 -3.83 12.63
N ASN A 743 34.32 -3.27 13.21
CA ASN A 743 34.32 -1.90 13.69
C ASN A 743 35.12 -1.76 15.00
N TYR A 744 36.17 -0.93 14.94
CA TYR A 744 37.10 -0.71 16.06
C TYR A 744 36.44 -0.11 17.30
N ASP A 745 35.51 0.84 17.12
CA ASP A 745 34.83 1.51 18.23
C ASP A 745 33.93 0.54 19.01
N ILE A 746 33.27 -0.39 18.31
CA ILE A 746 32.44 -1.43 18.95
C ILE A 746 33.31 -2.43 19.71
N LEU A 747 34.43 -2.88 19.13
CA LEU A 747 35.36 -3.79 19.81
C LEU A 747 35.96 -3.15 21.07
N GLU A 748 36.30 -1.86 21.02
CA GLU A 748 36.76 -1.11 22.20
C GLU A 748 35.65 -0.96 23.24
N ALA A 749 34.40 -0.69 22.83
CA ALA A 749 33.25 -0.64 23.72
C ALA A 749 33.00 -2.00 24.41
N TYR A 750 33.14 -3.12 23.70
CA TYR A 750 33.04 -4.48 24.26
C TYR A 750 34.10 -4.73 25.34
N ALA A 751 35.36 -4.40 25.05
CA ALA A 751 36.45 -4.54 26.02
C ALA A 751 36.29 -3.60 27.22
N LYS A 752 35.74 -2.40 27.01
CA LYS A 752 35.43 -1.46 28.09
C LYS A 752 34.36 -2.04 29.03
N SER A 753 33.24 -2.54 28.49
CA SER A 753 32.17 -3.17 29.28
C SER A 753 32.64 -4.41 30.04
N TRP A 754 33.59 -5.17 29.48
CA TRP A 754 34.27 -6.26 30.19
C TRP A 754 35.09 -5.74 31.37
N SER A 755 36.01 -4.81 31.12
CA SER A 755 36.92 -4.30 32.16
C SER A 755 36.20 -3.53 33.28
N SER A 756 35.04 -2.94 33.00
CA SER A 756 34.24 -2.22 34.00
C SER A 756 33.44 -3.14 34.92
N GLY A 757 33.28 -4.42 34.59
CA GLY A 757 32.40 -5.36 35.31
C GLY A 757 30.93 -5.27 34.88
N ALA A 758 30.59 -4.51 33.84
CA ALA A 758 29.21 -4.40 33.35
C ALA A 758 28.69 -5.73 32.76
N LEU A 759 29.59 -6.67 32.43
CA LEU A 759 29.24 -7.99 31.89
C LEU A 759 29.12 -9.10 32.94
N ASP A 760 29.45 -8.85 34.21
CA ASP A 760 29.57 -9.92 35.22
C ASP A 760 28.21 -10.60 35.47
N ARG A 761 27.15 -9.78 35.62
CA ARG A 761 25.77 -10.29 35.73
C ARG A 761 25.28 -10.90 34.42
N ALA A 762 25.65 -10.32 33.28
CA ALA A 762 25.27 -10.85 31.97
C ALA A 762 25.89 -12.23 31.72
N ALA A 763 27.11 -12.47 32.21
CA ALA A 763 27.79 -13.76 32.15
C ALA A 763 27.09 -14.80 33.04
N ALA A 764 26.70 -14.43 34.25
CA ALA A 764 26.00 -15.32 35.18
C ALA A 764 24.60 -15.73 34.67
N LEU A 765 23.90 -14.82 33.99
CA LEU A 765 22.54 -15.04 33.48
C LEU A 765 22.49 -15.58 32.04
N GLY A 766 23.63 -15.73 31.37
CA GLY A 766 23.68 -16.22 29.99
C GLY A 766 23.07 -15.25 28.97
N SER A 767 23.18 -13.94 29.21
CA SER A 767 22.67 -12.90 28.31
C SER A 767 23.44 -12.89 26.98
N VAL A 768 22.73 -12.58 25.88
CA VAL A 768 23.32 -12.40 24.56
C VAL A 768 24.49 -11.41 24.55
N ALA A 769 24.49 -10.40 25.42
CA ALA A 769 25.58 -9.43 25.51
C ALA A 769 26.92 -10.10 25.82
N TYR A 770 26.94 -11.07 26.73
CA TYR A 770 28.16 -11.80 27.08
C TYR A 770 28.61 -12.72 25.92
N THR A 771 27.66 -13.41 25.28
CA THR A 771 27.95 -14.28 24.13
C THR A 771 28.54 -13.50 22.95
N LEU A 772 27.98 -12.33 22.64
CA LEU A 772 28.49 -11.43 21.60
C LEU A 772 29.94 -11.02 21.89
N VAL A 773 30.22 -10.57 23.12
CA VAL A 773 31.55 -10.09 23.51
C VAL A 773 32.57 -11.22 23.45
N ILE A 774 32.24 -12.42 23.94
CA ILE A 774 33.13 -13.58 23.82
C ILE A 774 33.39 -13.87 22.34
N HIS A 775 32.34 -14.01 21.53
CA HIS A 775 32.49 -14.42 20.13
C HIS A 775 33.33 -13.41 19.35
N HIS A 776 32.96 -12.13 19.38
CA HIS A 776 33.58 -11.09 18.56
C HIS A 776 35.00 -10.76 19.02
N LEU A 777 35.25 -10.59 20.32
CA LEU A 777 36.61 -10.33 20.81
C LEU A 777 37.54 -11.53 20.59
N SER A 778 37.07 -12.75 20.85
CA SER A 778 37.90 -13.95 20.63
C SER A 778 38.22 -14.12 19.15
N SER A 779 37.23 -13.97 18.29
CA SER A 779 37.42 -14.13 16.86
C SER A 779 38.34 -13.04 16.28
N PHE A 780 38.15 -11.79 16.68
CA PHE A 780 39.03 -10.68 16.27
C PHE A 780 40.47 -10.88 16.74
N ILE A 781 40.68 -11.24 18.01
CA ILE A 781 42.02 -11.38 18.58
C ILE A 781 42.77 -12.58 18.00
N PHE A 782 42.09 -13.73 17.86
CA PHE A 782 42.75 -14.99 17.53
C PHE A 782 42.71 -15.36 16.03
N HIS A 783 41.80 -14.77 15.24
CA HIS A 783 41.60 -15.17 13.85
C HIS A 783 41.70 -14.03 12.82
N SER A 784 41.82 -12.76 13.23
CA SER A 784 42.03 -11.63 12.29
C SER A 784 43.52 -11.35 12.05
N HIS A 785 43.93 -11.24 10.77
CA HIS A 785 45.34 -11.20 10.34
C HIS A 785 45.75 -9.97 9.52
N ALA A 786 44.91 -8.93 9.42
CA ALA A 786 45.32 -7.70 8.73
C ALA A 786 46.40 -6.96 9.54
N VAL A 787 47.51 -6.58 8.88
CA VAL A 787 48.67 -5.91 9.51
C VAL A 787 48.24 -4.62 10.25
N ASP A 788 47.27 -3.90 9.70
CA ASP A 788 46.75 -2.65 10.27
C ASP A 788 45.92 -2.84 11.55
N GLN A 789 45.52 -4.08 11.88
CA GLN A 789 44.69 -4.41 13.04
C GLN A 789 45.49 -4.88 14.27
N LEU A 790 46.80 -5.06 14.11
CA LEU A 790 47.69 -5.57 15.17
C LEU A 790 47.77 -4.62 16.37
N LEU A 791 47.81 -3.31 16.14
CA LEU A 791 47.87 -2.31 17.21
C LEU A 791 46.64 -2.35 18.11
N LEU A 792 45.44 -2.41 17.50
CA LEU A 792 44.19 -2.52 18.26
C LEU A 792 44.12 -3.86 18.98
N ARG A 793 44.43 -4.98 18.31
CA ARG A 793 44.49 -6.30 18.94
C ARG A 793 45.36 -6.28 20.19
N ASN A 794 46.58 -5.74 20.08
CA ASN A 794 47.52 -5.67 21.20
C ASN A 794 47.00 -4.77 22.32
N LYS A 795 46.37 -3.62 21.99
CA LYS A 795 45.69 -2.75 22.97
C LYS A 795 44.59 -3.50 23.74
N LEU A 796 43.70 -4.21 23.03
CA LEU A 796 42.60 -4.97 23.63
C LEU A 796 43.11 -6.10 24.52
N VAL A 797 44.08 -6.88 24.04
CA VAL A 797 44.70 -7.98 24.82
C VAL A 797 45.33 -7.45 26.10
N LYS A 798 46.13 -6.38 26.03
CA LYS A 798 46.74 -5.76 27.21
C LYS A 798 45.68 -5.27 28.21
N SER A 799 44.57 -4.72 27.74
CA SER A 799 43.45 -4.29 28.60
C SER A 799 42.83 -5.48 29.35
N LEU A 800 42.50 -6.55 28.63
CA LEU A 800 41.87 -7.75 29.19
C LEU A 800 42.80 -8.48 30.17
N LEU A 801 44.11 -8.56 29.89
CA LEU A 801 45.08 -9.16 30.81
C LEU A 801 45.27 -8.33 32.09
N ARG A 802 45.22 -7.00 32.00
CA ARG A 802 45.24 -6.13 33.19
C ARG A 802 44.01 -6.32 34.06
N ASP A 803 42.84 -6.53 33.44
CA ASP A 803 41.60 -6.81 34.16
C ASP A 803 41.66 -8.18 34.87
N TYR A 804 42.10 -9.25 34.18
CA TYR A 804 42.34 -10.57 34.77
C TYR A 804 43.29 -10.50 35.99
N SER A 805 44.40 -9.75 35.87
CA SER A 805 45.36 -9.56 36.97
C SER A 805 44.74 -8.89 38.21
N ARG A 806 43.77 -7.99 38.01
CA ARG A 806 43.14 -7.19 39.08
C ARG A 806 41.93 -7.86 39.70
N LYS A 807 41.20 -8.69 38.95
CA LYS A 807 39.92 -9.29 39.37
C LYS A 807 39.96 -10.80 39.25
N GLN A 808 40.29 -11.50 40.35
CA GLN A 808 40.38 -12.96 40.36
C GLN A 808 39.08 -13.68 39.95
N HIS A 809 37.90 -13.10 40.23
CA HIS A 809 36.62 -13.68 39.82
C HIS A 809 36.37 -13.62 38.30
N HIS A 810 37.16 -12.83 37.54
CA HIS A 810 37.12 -12.82 36.07
C HIS A 810 37.95 -13.94 35.45
N GLU A 811 38.60 -14.79 36.25
CA GLU A 811 39.33 -15.97 35.76
C GLU A 811 38.41 -16.88 34.93
N GLY A 812 37.21 -17.20 35.41
CA GLY A 812 36.25 -18.01 34.67
C GLY A 812 35.86 -17.41 33.30
N MET A 813 35.66 -16.10 33.24
CA MET A 813 35.34 -15.40 31.99
C MET A 813 36.52 -15.41 31.00
N MET A 814 37.73 -15.15 31.50
CA MET A 814 38.97 -15.21 30.70
C MET A 814 39.22 -16.61 30.14
N MET A 815 38.96 -17.64 30.95
CA MET A 815 39.08 -19.05 30.56
C MET A 815 38.06 -19.45 29.50
N ASN A 816 36.80 -19.03 29.66
CA ASN A 816 35.76 -19.25 28.65
C ASN A 816 36.13 -18.60 27.31
N ARG A 817 36.76 -17.42 27.31
CA ARG A 817 37.25 -16.77 26.09
C ARG A 817 38.34 -17.58 25.38
N ILE A 818 39.32 -18.11 26.11
CA ILE A 818 40.43 -18.88 25.51
C ILE A 818 39.93 -20.22 24.96
N ARG A 819 39.03 -20.87 25.70
CA ARG A 819 38.38 -22.13 25.28
C ARG A 819 37.34 -21.92 24.19
N TYR A 820 36.89 -20.70 23.94
CA TYR A 820 35.93 -20.39 22.89
C TYR A 820 36.49 -20.77 21.52
N ASN A 821 35.84 -21.74 20.88
CA ASN A 821 36.09 -22.11 19.50
C ASN A 821 34.93 -21.62 18.64
N LYS A 822 35.25 -21.03 17.49
CA LYS A 822 34.25 -20.55 16.54
C LYS A 822 33.38 -21.75 16.11
N PRO A 823 32.03 -21.67 16.18
CA PRO A 823 31.17 -22.69 15.60
C PRO A 823 31.41 -22.74 14.09
N SER A 824 32.04 -23.80 13.58
CA SER A 824 32.18 -24.03 12.15
C SER A 824 30.85 -24.51 11.56
N ALA A 825 30.45 -23.94 10.43
CA ALA A 825 29.13 -24.14 9.78
C ALA A 825 28.82 -25.57 9.28
N SER A 826 29.56 -26.59 9.70
CA SER A 826 29.45 -27.96 9.16
C SER A 826 29.49 -29.09 10.21
N GLN A 827 29.22 -28.84 11.49
CA GLN A 827 29.16 -29.92 12.49
C GLN A 827 27.91 -29.85 13.37
N MET A 828 26.80 -30.40 12.88
CA MET A 828 25.75 -30.96 13.73
C MET A 828 25.79 -32.48 13.63
N SER A 829 26.78 -33.09 14.28
CA SER A 829 26.74 -34.44 14.87
C SER A 829 28.17 -34.90 15.09
N ASP A 830 28.65 -34.79 16.33
CA ASP A 830 29.38 -35.85 17.01
C ASP A 830 29.75 -35.35 18.41
N GLN A 831 28.84 -35.60 19.35
CA GLN A 831 29.21 -35.70 20.75
C GLN A 831 29.99 -37.00 20.90
N ASN A 832 31.33 -36.94 20.96
CA ASN A 832 32.15 -37.83 21.79
C ASN A 832 33.65 -37.49 21.70
N GLY A 833 34.26 -37.29 22.88
CA GLY A 833 35.71 -37.43 23.09
C GLY A 833 36.55 -36.17 22.90
N GLY A 834 37.08 -35.63 24.00
CA GLY A 834 38.15 -34.62 23.98
C GLY A 834 39.36 -35.13 23.19
N SER A 835 39.63 -34.52 22.05
CA SER A 835 40.66 -34.96 21.10
C SER A 835 41.91 -34.05 21.16
N PRO A 836 43.08 -34.53 20.70
CA PRO A 836 44.35 -33.77 20.69
C PRO A 836 44.33 -32.46 19.89
N LEU A 837 43.31 -32.23 19.04
CA LEU A 837 43.16 -31.01 18.26
C LEU A 837 42.91 -29.77 19.13
N GLU A 838 42.18 -29.89 20.26
CA GLU A 838 41.89 -28.76 21.14
C GLU A 838 43.11 -28.21 21.86
N ARG A 839 44.05 -29.07 22.29
CA ARG A 839 45.31 -28.60 22.91
C ARG A 839 46.15 -27.79 21.94
N SER A 840 46.23 -28.22 20.68
CA SER A 840 46.99 -27.51 19.64
C SER A 840 46.44 -26.12 19.30
N SER A 841 45.13 -25.89 19.50
CA SER A 841 44.50 -24.59 19.24
C SER A 841 44.69 -23.63 20.41
N VAL A 842 44.64 -24.12 21.65
CA VAL A 842 44.87 -23.32 22.87
C VAL A 842 46.31 -22.84 22.93
N ASP A 843 47.30 -23.68 22.58
CA ASP A 843 48.70 -23.30 22.54
C ASP A 843 48.96 -22.16 21.53
N LYS A 844 48.34 -22.23 20.34
CA LYS A 844 48.41 -21.14 19.33
C LYS A 844 47.79 -19.84 19.83
N LYS A 845 46.64 -19.92 20.51
CA LYS A 845 46.00 -18.73 21.13
C LYS A 845 46.90 -18.12 22.21
N MET A 846 47.60 -18.95 22.98
CA MET A 846 48.54 -18.49 24.01
C MET A 846 49.77 -17.78 23.41
N GLU A 847 50.23 -18.25 22.26
CA GLU A 847 51.28 -17.57 21.49
C GLU A 847 50.83 -16.18 21.02
N VAL A 848 49.60 -16.05 20.50
CA VAL A 848 49.02 -14.75 20.12
C VAL A 848 48.96 -13.78 21.32
N LEU A 849 48.56 -14.25 22.50
CA LEU A 849 48.58 -13.43 23.72
C LEU A 849 49.99 -13.00 24.11
N THR A 850 50.96 -13.91 24.01
CA THR A 850 52.38 -13.62 24.30
C THR A 850 52.94 -12.56 23.36
N GLN A 851 52.67 -12.69 22.06
CA GLN A 851 53.06 -11.71 21.04
C GLN A 851 52.44 -10.33 21.30
N ALA A 852 51.15 -10.30 21.66
CA ALA A 852 50.42 -9.07 21.93
C ALA A 852 50.91 -8.30 23.19
N CYS A 853 51.61 -8.97 24.10
CA CYS A 853 52.22 -8.33 25.26
C CYS A 853 53.44 -7.45 24.91
N GLU A 854 54.02 -7.59 23.72
CA GLU A 854 55.18 -6.79 23.24
C GLU A 854 56.33 -6.69 24.26
N GLY A 855 56.64 -7.80 24.94
CA GLY A 855 57.74 -7.86 25.91
C GLY A 855 57.44 -7.29 27.31
N ASN A 856 56.18 -6.90 27.61
CA ASN A 856 55.81 -6.44 28.95
C ASN A 856 55.88 -7.59 29.98
N SER A 857 56.87 -7.55 30.88
CA SER A 857 57.15 -8.63 31.85
C SER A 857 56.01 -8.92 32.83
N THR A 858 55.24 -7.90 33.23
CA THR A 858 54.11 -8.09 34.15
C THR A 858 52.96 -8.84 33.47
N LEU A 859 52.62 -8.48 32.23
CA LEU A 859 51.56 -9.16 31.47
C LEU A 859 52.00 -10.56 31.04
N LEU A 860 53.27 -10.78 30.70
CA LEU A 860 53.81 -12.11 30.38
C LEU A 860 53.72 -13.07 31.57
N THR A 861 53.86 -12.58 32.80
CA THR A 861 53.70 -13.38 34.02
C THR A 861 52.25 -13.84 34.17
N GLU A 862 51.28 -12.96 33.87
CA GLU A 862 49.85 -13.29 33.90
C GLU A 862 49.44 -14.28 32.80
N VAL A 863 50.02 -14.15 31.60
CA VAL A 863 49.87 -15.16 30.53
C VAL A 863 50.41 -16.53 30.99
N GLY A 864 51.54 -16.54 31.72
CA GLY A 864 52.08 -17.75 32.33
C GLY A 864 51.14 -18.40 33.36
N LYS A 865 50.49 -17.60 34.21
CA LYS A 865 49.47 -18.07 35.16
C LYS A 865 48.24 -18.65 34.44
N LEU A 866 47.74 -17.95 33.43
CA LEU A 866 46.64 -18.44 32.58
C LEU A 866 46.96 -19.78 31.93
N LYS A 867 48.20 -19.94 31.45
CA LYS A 867 48.68 -21.21 30.88
C LYS A 867 48.73 -22.34 31.91
N SER A 868 49.00 -22.04 33.18
CA SER A 868 48.97 -23.05 34.26
C SER A 868 47.56 -23.40 34.76
N SER A 869 46.58 -22.50 34.58
CA SER A 869 45.17 -22.74 34.95
C SER A 869 44.37 -23.51 33.88
N LEU A 870 44.90 -23.65 32.65
CA LEU A 870 44.29 -24.37 31.51
C LEU A 870 44.68 -25.84 31.47
#